data_AF-A0A5C5YAV7-F1
#
_entry.id   AF-A0A5C5YAV7-F1
#
_cell.length_a   1.000
_cell.length_b   1.000
_cell.length_c   1.000
_cell.angle_alpha   90.00
_cell.angle_beta   90.00
_cell.angle_gamma   90.00
#
_symmetry.space_group_name_H-M   'P 1'
#
loop_
_entity.id
_entity.type
_entity.pdbx_description
1 polymer ?
#
loop_
_entity_poly.entity_id
_entity_poly.type
_entity_poly.pdbx_seq_one_letter_code
_entity_poly.pdbx_strand_id
1 'polypeptide(L)'
;MRYFAIRFGFLAAVAALTAWPTMAPAADGFRQDEQTLIDILVSEDAGKPQKAIACKKLAVYGSPKAAEALAPLLRDPEMVSWARIALEAIPGDEVDQVLIESMGDIDGRSLIGVINTLGIRGARSAVPSLIDALQNKDADVAVAAAVALGSIGGNDARQALQSAFASADDMTVRSGLAEGLILVAENSMAQDQSDAAAQIYDSVAAADVPPQRKIEAIRGSILSRGSDGVDRLIEALKSDDRAKQGIALTTVRELSGDGATGALVNAIEKVDASRRALLITGLAERGDAYAQDALIRQSESDDLAVRLAAIEGLQRIGDVTALPALLSAADDENVVVVASALETLSLLPDDQLEDAVISRLKDADGRAKEVLLSVVGARRIAGAKSMVIDALDAKDASIREAALQAIGQIATMDDLGMLMARAFDADNGDAAASLDALRAACVRMPDRDACAEKLDQAAANASTADRITTLELLTAMGGERSLKALADAAQSGDREIQDAATRLLGTWMTVDAAPYLLELASQPSHAYRIRALRGHLRIARQFTMNNRDRLQMANDALKVADREEEKRLILDVVRRYPTPAMLNVAVKVGQDAEMKPEAIAAAAVVLKLVGVTDKTAKALQPLWGKPMDVEIVSAKYGSAGKQKDVTELLQQHAGDSPLIRLPQSQYNSALGGDPAPGSPKELTVEYKIDGEAGQVSFAENDPIVLPLP
;
A
#
# COMPACT_ATOMS: atom_id res chain seq x y z
N MET A 1 -11.28 -19.35 13.13
CA MET A 1 -10.20 -18.48 13.69
C MET A 1 -10.69 -17.40 14.67
N ARG A 2 -11.98 -17.02 14.70
CA ARG A 2 -12.49 -15.96 15.60
C ARG A 2 -12.35 -16.27 17.10
N TYR A 3 -12.52 -17.52 17.54
CA TYR A 3 -12.31 -17.89 18.95
C TYR A 3 -10.87 -18.31 19.30
N PHE A 4 -10.12 -18.83 18.33
CA PHE A 4 -8.72 -19.25 18.52
C PHE A 4 -7.77 -18.04 18.65
N ALA A 5 -7.99 -16.97 17.89
CA ALA A 5 -7.21 -15.74 17.98
C ALA A 5 -7.48 -14.95 19.28
N ILE A 6 -8.71 -15.03 19.81
CA ILE A 6 -9.07 -14.35 21.06
C ILE A 6 -8.50 -15.09 22.28
N ARG A 7 -8.49 -16.44 22.28
CA ARG A 7 -7.83 -17.22 23.36
C ARG A 7 -6.31 -17.09 23.35
N PHE A 8 -5.65 -17.05 22.19
CA PHE A 8 -4.18 -16.90 22.12
C PHE A 8 -3.71 -15.45 22.29
N GLY A 9 -4.46 -14.45 21.84
CA GLY A 9 -4.13 -13.04 22.05
C GLY A 9 -4.11 -12.63 23.52
N PHE A 10 -4.94 -13.28 24.35
CA PHE A 10 -4.97 -13.04 25.80
C PHE A 10 -3.99 -13.92 26.58
N LEU A 11 -3.75 -15.19 26.17
CA LEU A 11 -2.72 -16.03 26.83
C LEU A 11 -1.28 -15.61 26.51
N ALA A 12 -0.99 -15.13 25.29
CA ALA A 12 0.36 -14.71 24.90
C ALA A 12 0.80 -13.41 25.60
N ALA A 13 -0.16 -12.54 25.98
CA ALA A 13 0.13 -11.36 26.79
C ALA A 13 0.47 -11.70 28.26
N VAL A 14 0.13 -12.91 28.74
CA VAL A 14 0.41 -13.36 30.11
C VAL A 14 1.64 -14.27 30.17
N ALA A 15 1.94 -15.04 29.11
CA ALA A 15 3.08 -15.96 29.09
C ALA A 15 4.46 -15.27 28.88
N ALA A 16 4.51 -14.07 28.27
CA ALA A 16 5.76 -13.34 28.02
C ALA A 16 6.38 -12.67 29.27
N LEU A 17 5.84 -12.89 30.47
CA LEU A 17 6.35 -12.34 31.74
C LEU A 17 7.04 -13.36 32.65
N THR A 18 7.24 -14.62 32.22
CA THR A 18 7.73 -15.69 33.11
C THR A 18 9.23 -16.01 33.04
N ALA A 19 10.05 -15.15 32.41
CA ALA A 19 11.50 -15.35 32.35
C ALA A 19 12.28 -14.12 32.83
N TRP A 20 12.14 -13.76 34.10
CA TRP A 20 13.09 -12.89 34.82
C TRP A 20 13.35 -13.42 36.23
N PRO A 21 14.57 -13.21 36.76
CA PRO A 21 15.03 -13.84 37.99
C PRO A 21 14.17 -13.37 39.19
N THR A 22 14.07 -14.24 40.17
CA THR A 22 13.34 -14.06 41.44
C THR A 22 13.70 -12.75 42.14
N MET A 23 12.97 -11.68 41.81
CA MET A 23 12.70 -10.56 42.70
C MET A 23 11.19 -10.57 42.91
N ALA A 24 10.75 -11.03 44.08
CA ALA A 24 9.36 -10.87 44.50
C ALA A 24 9.04 -9.36 44.53
N PRO A 25 8.20 -8.82 43.63
CA PRO A 25 7.82 -7.42 43.70
C PRO A 25 6.50 -7.36 44.48
N ALA A 26 6.56 -6.76 45.67
CA ALA A 26 5.47 -6.13 46.42
C ALA A 26 4.02 -6.46 45.98
N ALA A 27 3.54 -7.67 46.26
CA ALA A 27 2.14 -8.06 46.04
C ALA A 27 1.15 -7.43 47.06
N ASP A 28 1.65 -6.71 48.07
CA ASP A 28 0.83 -6.20 49.18
C ASP A 28 0.35 -4.75 49.01
N GLY A 29 0.93 -3.98 48.08
CA GLY A 29 0.58 -2.56 47.90
C GLY A 29 -0.63 -2.28 46.98
N PHE A 30 -1.04 -3.26 46.17
CA PHE A 30 -2.12 -3.13 45.19
C PHE A 30 -3.40 -3.91 45.54
N ARG A 31 -3.41 -4.65 46.66
CA ARG A 31 -4.63 -5.01 47.39
C ARG A 31 -5.24 -3.76 48.04
N GLN A 32 -5.55 -2.74 47.23
CA GLN A 32 -6.49 -1.69 47.64
C GLN A 32 -7.77 -2.42 48.02
N ASP A 33 -8.03 -2.47 49.33
CA ASP A 33 -9.00 -3.33 50.00
C ASP A 33 -10.14 -3.71 49.07
N GLU A 34 -10.15 -4.95 48.60
CA GLU A 34 -11.29 -5.53 47.89
C GLU A 34 -12.58 -5.22 48.64
N GLN A 35 -12.51 -5.24 49.98
CA GLN A 35 -13.57 -4.83 50.87
C GLN A 35 -14.00 -3.36 50.65
N THR A 36 -13.08 -2.41 50.48
CA THR A 36 -13.43 -1.01 50.16
C THR A 36 -14.14 -0.91 48.81
N LEU A 37 -13.74 -1.71 47.82
CA LEU A 37 -14.44 -1.73 46.52
C LEU A 37 -15.84 -2.32 46.67
N ILE A 38 -15.99 -3.41 47.43
CA ILE A 38 -17.28 -4.00 47.80
C ILE A 38 -18.16 -2.99 48.54
N ASP A 39 -17.61 -2.27 49.52
CA ASP A 39 -18.29 -1.25 50.30
C ASP A 39 -18.81 -0.12 49.40
N ILE A 40 -18.05 0.27 48.36
CA ILE A 40 -18.50 1.24 47.34
C ILE A 40 -19.70 0.70 46.54
N LEU A 41 -19.73 -0.60 46.20
CA LEU A 41 -20.84 -1.18 45.45
C LEU A 41 -22.14 -1.16 46.25
N VAL A 42 -22.07 -1.47 47.54
CA VAL A 42 -23.24 -1.57 48.43
C VAL A 42 -23.63 -0.24 49.09
N SER A 43 -22.75 0.77 49.07
CA SER A 43 -23.04 2.10 49.61
C SER A 43 -24.18 2.80 48.85
N GLU A 44 -25.09 3.41 49.60
CA GLU A 44 -26.16 4.28 49.07
C GLU A 44 -25.62 5.65 48.62
N ASP A 45 -24.52 6.12 49.22
CA ASP A 45 -23.89 7.41 48.92
C ASP A 45 -23.03 7.38 47.63
N ALA A 46 -22.70 6.18 47.14
CA ALA A 46 -21.87 6.01 45.95
C ALA A 46 -22.69 6.15 44.66
N GLY A 47 -22.31 7.10 43.80
CA GLY A 47 -22.95 7.28 42.48
C GLY A 47 -22.57 6.19 41.48
N LYS A 48 -23.38 6.00 40.44
CA LYS A 48 -23.11 5.03 39.34
C LYS A 48 -21.70 5.10 38.76
N PRO A 49 -21.09 6.29 38.53
CA PRO A 49 -19.70 6.36 38.04
C PRO A 49 -18.67 5.75 39.00
N GLN A 50 -18.84 5.93 40.32
CA GLN A 50 -17.96 5.36 41.33
C GLN A 50 -18.11 3.84 41.39
N LYS A 51 -19.35 3.34 41.34
CA LYS A 51 -19.64 1.90 41.26
C LYS A 51 -19.08 1.28 39.99
N ALA A 52 -19.17 1.95 38.84
CA ALA A 52 -18.61 1.47 37.58
C ALA A 52 -17.07 1.34 37.63
N ILE A 53 -16.39 2.31 38.25
CA ILE A 53 -14.94 2.24 38.48
C ILE A 53 -14.60 1.09 39.44
N ALA A 54 -15.40 0.89 40.49
CA ALA A 54 -15.22 -0.23 41.41
C ALA A 54 -15.36 -1.59 40.68
N CYS A 55 -16.38 -1.77 39.84
CA CYS A 55 -16.52 -2.98 39.01
C CYS A 55 -15.29 -3.22 38.10
N LYS A 56 -14.79 -2.18 37.41
CA LYS A 56 -13.58 -2.31 36.58
C LYS A 56 -12.36 -2.77 37.38
N LYS A 57 -12.18 -2.24 38.60
CA LYS A 57 -11.07 -2.64 39.47
C LYS A 57 -11.26 -4.08 39.97
N LEU A 58 -12.49 -4.46 40.31
CA LEU A 58 -12.81 -5.83 40.75
C LEU A 58 -12.62 -6.87 39.64
N ALA A 59 -12.72 -6.50 38.35
CA ALA A 59 -12.37 -7.40 37.25
C ALA A 59 -10.88 -7.81 37.25
N VAL A 60 -10.00 -6.98 37.83
CA VAL A 60 -8.55 -7.24 37.90
C VAL A 60 -8.14 -7.84 39.24
N TYR A 61 -8.78 -7.41 40.34
CA TYR A 61 -8.33 -7.70 41.70
C TYR A 61 -9.37 -8.41 42.58
N GLY A 62 -10.58 -8.64 42.07
CA GLY A 62 -11.68 -9.22 42.83
C GLY A 62 -11.51 -10.72 43.07
N SER A 63 -12.13 -11.20 44.15
CA SER A 63 -12.28 -12.60 44.51
C SER A 63 -13.78 -12.96 44.56
N PRO A 64 -14.13 -14.26 44.74
CA PRO A 64 -15.53 -14.68 44.89
C PRO A 64 -16.34 -13.88 45.92
N LYS A 65 -15.68 -13.28 46.92
CA LYS A 65 -16.33 -12.44 47.95
C LYS A 65 -17.10 -11.25 47.38
N ALA A 66 -16.68 -10.73 46.23
CA ALA A 66 -17.34 -9.59 45.61
C ALA A 66 -18.63 -9.97 44.85
N ALA A 67 -18.88 -11.26 44.62
CA ALA A 67 -20.00 -11.73 43.79
C ALA A 67 -21.36 -11.24 44.32
N GLU A 68 -21.61 -11.43 45.62
CA GLU A 68 -22.84 -10.98 46.28
C GLU A 68 -23.05 -9.47 46.20
N ALA A 69 -21.98 -8.69 46.30
CA ALA A 69 -22.06 -7.22 46.20
C ALA A 69 -22.29 -6.74 44.77
N LEU A 70 -21.89 -7.52 43.76
CA LEU A 70 -22.08 -7.24 42.35
C LEU A 70 -23.48 -7.67 41.86
N ALA A 71 -24.10 -8.68 42.49
CA ALA A 71 -25.38 -9.25 42.06
C ALA A 71 -26.51 -8.21 41.91
N PRO A 72 -26.75 -7.28 42.86
CA PRO A 72 -27.83 -6.30 42.74
C PRO A 72 -27.69 -5.38 41.53
N LEU A 73 -26.45 -5.13 41.09
CA LEU A 73 -26.15 -4.26 39.95
C LEU A 73 -26.54 -4.88 38.61
N LEU A 74 -26.77 -6.20 38.56
CA LEU A 74 -27.27 -6.90 37.37
C LEU A 74 -28.72 -6.51 37.03
N ARG A 75 -29.49 -6.03 38.03
CA ARG A 75 -30.87 -5.56 37.86
C ARG A 75 -30.96 -4.11 37.34
N ASP A 76 -29.89 -3.32 37.46
CA ASP A 76 -29.85 -1.94 36.95
C ASP A 76 -29.37 -1.92 35.49
N PRO A 77 -30.21 -1.50 34.52
CA PRO A 77 -29.85 -1.49 33.10
C PRO A 77 -28.61 -0.67 32.74
N GLU A 78 -28.24 0.32 33.56
CA GLU A 78 -27.03 1.13 33.35
C GLU A 78 -25.78 0.51 33.99
N MET A 79 -25.96 -0.41 34.94
CA MET A 79 -24.86 -1.01 35.71
C MET A 79 -24.59 -2.48 35.36
N VAL A 80 -25.54 -3.18 34.73
CA VAL A 80 -25.43 -4.61 34.39
C VAL A 80 -24.15 -4.93 33.61
N SER A 81 -23.80 -4.12 32.61
CA SER A 81 -22.57 -4.32 31.83
C SER A 81 -21.30 -4.17 32.69
N TRP A 82 -21.31 -3.22 33.64
CA TRP A 82 -20.18 -3.02 34.54
C TRP A 82 -20.02 -4.18 35.51
N ALA A 83 -21.12 -4.62 36.13
CA ALA A 83 -21.11 -5.75 37.05
C ALA A 83 -20.65 -7.03 36.35
N ARG A 84 -21.14 -7.29 35.14
CA ARG A 84 -20.73 -8.44 34.32
C ARG A 84 -19.25 -8.45 33.98
N ILE A 85 -18.63 -7.30 33.67
CA ILE A 85 -17.17 -7.24 33.40
C ILE A 85 -16.38 -7.79 34.59
N ALA A 86 -16.79 -7.48 35.82
CA ALA A 86 -16.15 -8.03 37.01
C ALA A 86 -16.46 -9.52 37.18
N LEU A 87 -17.74 -9.89 37.14
CA LEU A 87 -18.20 -11.27 37.36
C LEU A 87 -17.68 -12.24 36.28
N GLU A 88 -17.43 -11.79 35.06
CA GLU A 88 -16.84 -12.62 34.01
C GLU A 88 -15.38 -12.98 34.31
N ALA A 89 -14.62 -12.07 34.90
CA ALA A 89 -13.20 -12.24 35.17
C ALA A 89 -12.89 -12.91 36.53
N ILE A 90 -13.73 -12.70 37.55
CA ILE A 90 -13.50 -13.25 38.90
C ILE A 90 -13.68 -14.77 38.87
N PRO A 91 -12.66 -15.58 39.22
CA PRO A 91 -12.78 -17.04 39.23
C PRO A 91 -13.65 -17.52 40.41
N GLY A 92 -14.22 -18.73 40.30
CA GLY A 92 -14.94 -19.40 41.40
C GLY A 92 -16.38 -19.77 41.06
N ASP A 93 -16.84 -20.91 41.59
CA ASP A 93 -18.18 -21.46 41.36
C ASP A 93 -19.27 -20.62 42.05
N GLU A 94 -18.92 -19.89 43.11
CA GLU A 94 -19.82 -18.97 43.80
C GLU A 94 -20.30 -17.84 42.88
N VAL A 95 -19.42 -17.39 41.97
CA VAL A 95 -19.76 -16.37 40.97
C VAL A 95 -20.75 -16.93 39.94
N ASP A 96 -20.57 -18.20 39.54
CA ASP A 96 -21.52 -18.88 38.65
C ASP A 96 -22.89 -18.99 39.32
N GLN A 97 -22.92 -19.37 40.59
CA GLN A 97 -24.15 -19.50 41.36
C GLN A 97 -24.90 -18.16 41.46
N VAL A 98 -24.19 -17.06 41.76
CA VAL A 98 -24.78 -15.71 41.80
C VAL A 98 -25.37 -15.30 40.46
N LEU A 99 -24.66 -15.60 39.36
CA LEU A 99 -25.15 -15.31 38.01
C LEU A 99 -26.39 -16.15 37.66
N ILE A 100 -26.39 -17.45 38.00
CA ILE A 100 -27.53 -18.36 37.81
C ILE A 100 -28.76 -17.87 38.58
N GLU A 101 -28.59 -17.53 39.87
CA GLU A 101 -29.70 -17.02 40.71
C GLU A 101 -30.26 -15.71 40.17
N SER A 102 -29.41 -14.83 39.69
CA SER A 102 -29.82 -13.53 39.14
C SER A 102 -30.70 -13.65 37.89
N MET A 103 -30.62 -14.76 37.14
CA MET A 103 -31.44 -14.98 35.94
C MET A 103 -32.95 -14.98 36.23
N GLY A 104 -33.37 -15.33 37.46
CA GLY A 104 -34.78 -15.39 37.82
C GLY A 104 -35.47 -14.03 37.98
N ASP A 105 -34.68 -12.96 38.18
CA ASP A 105 -35.17 -11.63 38.54
C ASP A 105 -34.85 -10.55 37.49
N ILE A 106 -34.35 -10.94 36.32
CA ILE A 106 -33.95 -10.02 35.24
C ILE A 106 -34.50 -10.48 33.90
N ASP A 107 -34.85 -9.52 33.04
CA ASP A 107 -35.43 -9.78 31.72
C ASP A 107 -34.67 -9.06 30.60
N GLY A 108 -34.98 -9.44 29.35
CA GLY A 108 -34.50 -8.78 28.14
C GLY A 108 -32.98 -8.67 28.06
N ARG A 109 -32.47 -7.46 27.81
CA ARG A 109 -31.02 -7.22 27.59
C ARG A 109 -30.15 -7.58 28.79
N SER A 110 -30.63 -7.40 30.02
CA SER A 110 -29.87 -7.73 31.22
C SER A 110 -29.70 -9.26 31.35
N LEU A 111 -30.78 -10.01 31.09
CA LEU A 111 -30.77 -11.47 31.08
C LEU A 111 -29.83 -12.03 30.01
N ILE A 112 -29.93 -11.52 28.77
CA ILE A 112 -29.02 -11.88 27.67
C ILE A 112 -27.57 -11.66 28.07
N GLY A 113 -27.28 -10.55 28.75
CA GLY A 113 -25.95 -10.28 29.28
C GLY A 113 -25.48 -11.38 30.24
N VAL A 114 -26.26 -11.66 31.28
CA VAL A 114 -25.90 -12.67 32.29
C VAL A 114 -25.68 -14.05 31.66
N ILE A 115 -26.57 -14.46 30.75
CA ILE A 115 -26.44 -15.71 29.98
C ILE A 115 -25.13 -15.76 29.19
N ASN A 116 -24.80 -14.69 28.46
CA ASN A 116 -23.55 -14.62 27.71
C ASN A 116 -22.32 -14.73 28.63
N THR A 117 -22.36 -14.10 29.80
CA THR A 117 -21.27 -14.18 30.79
C THR A 117 -21.12 -15.61 31.34
N LEU A 118 -22.21 -16.32 31.63
CA LEU A 118 -22.18 -17.74 32.01
C LEU A 118 -21.54 -18.61 30.90
N GLY A 119 -21.88 -18.34 29.64
CA GLY A 119 -21.29 -19.00 28.48
C GLY A 119 -19.78 -18.78 28.35
N ILE A 120 -19.32 -17.53 28.48
CA ILE A 120 -17.89 -17.16 28.40
C ILE A 120 -17.09 -17.81 29.52
N ARG A 121 -17.64 -17.83 30.73
CA ARG A 121 -17.01 -18.46 31.91
C ARG A 121 -16.92 -19.98 31.79
N GLY A 122 -17.75 -20.60 30.95
CA GLY A 122 -17.83 -22.06 30.85
C GLY A 122 -18.53 -22.69 32.08
N ALA A 123 -19.48 -21.97 32.68
CA ALA A 123 -20.17 -22.34 33.91
C ALA A 123 -21.04 -23.61 33.74
N ARG A 124 -20.46 -24.80 34.00
CA ARG A 124 -21.15 -26.09 33.80
C ARG A 124 -22.39 -26.25 34.68
N SER A 125 -22.37 -25.67 35.88
CA SER A 125 -23.52 -25.65 36.79
C SER A 125 -24.73 -24.91 36.23
N ALA A 126 -24.53 -24.00 35.26
CA ALA A 126 -25.60 -23.22 34.64
C ALA A 126 -26.38 -23.98 33.56
N VAL A 127 -25.90 -25.15 33.12
CA VAL A 127 -26.52 -25.89 32.01
C VAL A 127 -28.03 -26.11 32.21
N PRO A 128 -28.54 -26.56 33.38
CA PRO A 128 -29.98 -26.71 33.58
C PRO A 128 -30.76 -25.40 33.39
N SER A 129 -30.30 -24.29 33.98
CA SER A 129 -30.95 -22.99 33.87
C SER A 129 -30.89 -22.42 32.44
N LEU A 130 -29.81 -22.71 31.70
CA LEU A 130 -29.70 -22.33 30.30
C LEU A 130 -30.61 -23.17 29.40
N ILE A 131 -30.83 -24.45 29.73
CA ILE A 131 -31.82 -25.29 29.04
C ILE A 131 -33.23 -24.73 29.23
N ASP A 132 -33.57 -24.27 30.44
CA ASP A 132 -34.84 -23.60 30.68
C ASP A 132 -34.94 -22.28 29.87
N ALA A 133 -33.84 -21.52 29.80
CA ALA A 133 -33.78 -20.28 29.03
C ALA A 133 -33.90 -20.48 27.50
N LEU A 134 -33.60 -21.67 26.96
CA LEU A 134 -33.89 -22.00 25.55
C LEU A 134 -35.40 -21.94 25.24
N GLN A 135 -36.25 -22.15 26.24
CA GLN A 135 -37.72 -22.13 26.09
C GLN A 135 -38.31 -20.73 26.32
N ASN A 136 -37.47 -19.70 26.48
CA ASN A 136 -37.94 -18.35 26.69
C ASN A 136 -38.71 -17.83 25.47
N LYS A 137 -39.78 -17.07 25.71
CA LYS A 137 -40.60 -16.46 24.66
C LYS A 137 -39.86 -15.37 23.88
N ASP A 138 -38.86 -14.74 24.51
CA ASP A 138 -37.97 -13.81 23.85
C ASP A 138 -36.90 -14.58 23.05
N ALA A 139 -36.96 -14.46 21.73
CA ALA A 139 -36.05 -15.14 20.82
C ALA A 139 -34.58 -14.76 21.08
N ASP A 140 -34.29 -13.52 21.47
CA ASP A 140 -32.91 -13.09 21.73
C ASP A 140 -32.35 -13.76 22.99
N VAL A 141 -33.19 -14.01 24.00
CA VAL A 141 -32.82 -14.77 25.20
C VAL A 141 -32.56 -16.24 24.85
N ALA A 142 -33.44 -16.85 24.05
CA ALA A 142 -33.27 -18.23 23.62
C ALA A 142 -32.00 -18.42 22.77
N VAL A 143 -31.69 -17.46 21.88
CA VAL A 143 -30.44 -17.45 21.10
C VAL A 143 -29.22 -17.31 22.00
N ALA A 144 -29.24 -16.38 22.97
CA ALA A 144 -28.15 -16.23 23.93
C ALA A 144 -27.91 -17.52 24.73
N ALA A 145 -28.98 -18.19 25.17
CA ALA A 145 -28.90 -19.45 25.88
C ALA A 145 -28.30 -20.56 25.00
N ALA A 146 -28.67 -20.61 23.73
CA ALA A 146 -28.11 -21.57 22.78
C ALA A 146 -26.60 -21.40 22.58
N VAL A 147 -26.14 -20.16 22.40
CA VAL A 147 -24.72 -19.85 22.24
C VAL A 147 -23.93 -20.12 23.53
N ALA A 148 -24.50 -19.78 24.69
CA ALA A 148 -23.88 -20.06 25.99
C ALA A 148 -23.72 -21.57 26.24
N LEU A 149 -24.77 -22.36 25.99
CA LEU A 149 -24.72 -23.82 26.05
C LEU A 149 -23.67 -24.39 25.09
N GLY A 150 -23.58 -23.85 23.86
CA GLY A 150 -22.59 -24.25 22.88
C GLY A 150 -21.15 -24.00 23.35
N SER A 151 -20.94 -22.84 23.98
CA SER A 151 -19.64 -22.41 24.51
C SER A 151 -19.21 -23.25 25.72
N ILE A 152 -20.15 -23.59 26.61
CA ILE A 152 -19.92 -24.47 27.76
C ILE A 152 -19.62 -25.90 27.30
N GLY A 153 -20.36 -26.40 26.31
CA GLY A 153 -20.23 -27.74 25.77
C GLY A 153 -20.65 -28.85 26.76
N GLY A 154 -20.21 -30.08 26.48
CA GLY A 154 -20.61 -31.27 27.23
C GLY A 154 -21.84 -31.98 26.65
N ASN A 155 -22.10 -33.20 27.12
CA ASN A 155 -23.14 -34.06 26.57
C ASN A 155 -24.55 -33.51 26.81
N ASP A 156 -24.82 -32.98 28.00
CA ASP A 156 -26.14 -32.45 28.36
C ASP A 156 -26.49 -31.21 27.52
N ALA A 157 -25.55 -30.28 27.38
CA ALA A 157 -25.71 -29.11 26.50
C ALA A 157 -25.89 -29.53 25.03
N ARG A 158 -25.08 -30.48 24.54
CA ARG A 158 -25.21 -31.03 23.19
C ARG A 158 -26.61 -31.61 22.95
N GLN A 159 -27.09 -32.48 23.85
CA GLN A 159 -28.38 -33.14 23.70
C GLN A 159 -29.54 -32.15 23.75
N ALA A 160 -29.48 -31.17 24.65
CA ALA A 160 -30.48 -30.12 24.73
C ALA A 160 -30.53 -29.27 23.47
N LEU A 161 -29.36 -28.84 22.96
CA LEU A 161 -29.26 -28.08 21.71
C LEU A 161 -29.76 -28.87 20.51
N GLN A 162 -29.42 -30.16 20.39
CA GLN A 162 -29.90 -31.03 19.31
C GLN A 162 -31.43 -31.19 19.35
N SER A 163 -31.98 -31.40 20.54
CA SER A 163 -33.42 -31.56 20.73
C SER A 163 -34.17 -30.27 20.37
N ALA A 164 -33.70 -29.13 20.86
CA ALA A 164 -34.28 -27.82 20.55
C ALA A 164 -34.13 -27.46 19.07
N PHE A 165 -32.99 -27.77 18.45
CA PHE A 165 -32.74 -27.50 17.02
C PHE A 165 -33.68 -28.29 16.11
N ALA A 166 -34.01 -29.53 16.49
CA ALA A 166 -34.93 -30.38 15.73
C ALA A 166 -36.37 -29.84 15.73
N SER A 167 -36.81 -29.18 16.81
CA SER A 167 -38.18 -28.70 16.98
C SER A 167 -38.37 -27.19 16.78
N ALA A 168 -37.31 -26.42 16.54
CA ALA A 168 -37.40 -24.96 16.42
C ALA A 168 -38.00 -24.52 15.07
N ASP A 169 -39.13 -23.79 15.14
CA ASP A 169 -39.80 -23.19 13.99
C ASP A 169 -39.32 -21.75 13.70
N ASP A 170 -38.94 -20.99 14.74
CA ASP A 170 -38.45 -19.62 14.58
C ASP A 170 -37.03 -19.61 13.99
N MET A 171 -36.84 -18.95 12.84
CA MET A 171 -35.57 -18.92 12.12
C MET A 171 -34.43 -18.24 12.88
N THR A 172 -34.74 -17.24 13.73
CA THR A 172 -33.76 -16.54 14.56
C THR A 172 -33.23 -17.49 15.63
N VAL A 173 -34.13 -18.15 16.35
CA VAL A 173 -33.79 -19.16 17.37
C VAL A 173 -33.06 -20.34 16.72
N ARG A 174 -33.55 -20.84 15.58
CA ARG A 174 -32.93 -21.93 14.83
C ARG A 174 -31.51 -21.61 14.37
N SER A 175 -31.24 -20.36 13.97
CA SER A 175 -29.89 -19.88 13.66
C SER A 175 -28.97 -19.83 14.89
N GLY A 176 -29.49 -19.41 16.05
CA GLY A 176 -28.75 -19.42 17.32
C GLY A 176 -28.45 -20.83 17.82
N LEU A 177 -29.39 -21.76 17.66
CA LEU A 177 -29.19 -23.18 17.96
C LEU A 177 -28.14 -23.82 17.05
N ALA A 178 -28.13 -23.46 15.76
CA ALA A 178 -27.07 -23.88 14.83
C ALA A 178 -25.69 -23.36 15.26
N GLU A 179 -25.60 -22.11 15.73
CA GLU A 179 -24.37 -21.58 16.32
C GLU A 179 -23.91 -22.38 17.53
N GLY A 180 -24.83 -22.62 18.47
CA GLY A 180 -24.55 -23.39 19.68
C GLY A 180 -24.01 -24.77 19.32
N LEU A 181 -24.64 -25.46 18.37
CA LEU A 181 -24.19 -26.76 17.88
C LEU A 181 -22.79 -26.70 17.22
N ILE A 182 -22.52 -25.68 16.41
CA ILE A 182 -21.18 -25.45 15.83
C ILE A 182 -20.14 -25.28 16.94
N LEU A 183 -20.42 -24.49 17.98
CA LEU A 183 -19.53 -24.30 19.12
C LEU A 183 -19.32 -25.60 19.93
N VAL A 184 -20.37 -26.42 20.10
CA VAL A 184 -20.22 -27.77 20.68
C VAL A 184 -19.30 -28.62 19.82
N ALA A 185 -19.43 -28.58 18.50
CA ALA A 185 -18.57 -29.34 17.59
C ALA A 185 -17.11 -28.87 17.69
N GLU A 186 -16.86 -27.56 17.77
CA GLU A 186 -15.51 -27.01 18.00
C GLU A 186 -14.93 -27.45 19.35
N ASN A 187 -15.72 -27.43 20.42
CA ASN A 187 -15.32 -27.95 21.73
C ASN A 187 -15.03 -29.47 21.69
N SER A 188 -15.77 -30.22 20.87
CA SER A 188 -15.58 -31.67 20.68
C SER A 188 -14.28 -31.95 19.93
N MET A 189 -13.95 -31.14 18.92
CA MET A 189 -12.66 -31.17 18.22
C MET A 189 -11.49 -30.94 19.19
N ALA A 190 -11.62 -29.98 20.11
CA ALA A 190 -10.60 -29.71 21.12
C ALA A 190 -10.41 -30.84 22.15
N GLN A 191 -11.32 -31.82 22.19
CA GLN A 191 -11.28 -33.02 23.03
C GLN A 191 -10.98 -34.30 22.22
N ASP A 192 -10.46 -34.16 21.00
CA ASP A 192 -10.15 -35.25 20.07
C ASP A 192 -11.37 -36.12 19.71
N GLN A 193 -12.58 -35.54 19.76
CA GLN A 193 -13.84 -36.20 19.40
C GLN A 193 -14.29 -35.85 17.97
N SER A 194 -13.42 -36.10 17.01
CA SER A 194 -13.61 -35.74 15.59
C SER A 194 -14.91 -36.29 14.99
N ASP A 195 -15.25 -37.56 15.22
CA ASP A 195 -16.47 -38.17 14.67
C ASP A 195 -17.74 -37.53 15.22
N ALA A 196 -17.75 -37.18 16.50
CA ALA A 196 -18.89 -36.50 17.11
C ALA A 196 -19.05 -35.08 16.56
N ALA A 197 -17.95 -34.34 16.40
CA ALA A 197 -17.97 -33.02 15.79
C ALA A 197 -18.47 -33.07 14.35
N ALA A 198 -17.96 -34.02 13.56
CA ALA A 198 -18.34 -34.27 12.19
C ALA A 198 -19.86 -34.51 12.01
N GLN A 199 -20.47 -35.31 12.89
CA GLN A 199 -21.92 -35.55 12.88
C GLN A 199 -22.73 -34.29 13.18
N ILE A 200 -22.27 -33.48 14.14
CA ILE A 200 -22.95 -32.22 14.48
C ILE A 200 -22.88 -31.24 13.30
N TYR A 201 -21.69 -31.05 12.72
CA TYR A 201 -21.53 -30.21 11.54
C TYR A 201 -22.41 -30.65 10.37
N ASP A 202 -22.49 -31.95 10.09
CA ASP A 202 -23.36 -32.48 9.04
C ASP A 202 -24.84 -32.15 9.27
N SER A 203 -25.30 -32.27 10.52
CA SER A 203 -26.68 -31.95 10.88
C SER A 203 -27.02 -30.47 10.63
N VAL A 204 -26.08 -29.56 10.91
CA VAL A 204 -26.27 -28.12 10.69
C VAL A 204 -26.16 -27.78 9.20
N ALA A 205 -25.23 -28.39 8.48
CA ALA A 205 -25.03 -28.17 7.05
C ALA A 205 -26.25 -28.61 6.21
N ALA A 206 -26.93 -29.69 6.62
CA ALA A 206 -28.12 -30.21 5.95
C ALA A 206 -29.43 -29.49 6.32
N ALA A 207 -29.44 -28.72 7.42
CA ALA A 207 -30.64 -28.09 7.93
C ALA A 207 -31.08 -26.85 7.14
N ASP A 208 -32.33 -26.44 7.31
CA ASP A 208 -32.80 -25.12 6.89
C ASP A 208 -32.39 -24.06 7.92
N VAL A 209 -31.27 -23.40 7.66
CA VAL A 209 -30.64 -22.35 8.47
C VAL A 209 -30.02 -21.30 7.55
N PRO A 210 -29.70 -20.09 8.04
CA PRO A 210 -29.07 -19.07 7.21
C PRO A 210 -27.78 -19.56 6.55
N PRO A 211 -27.45 -19.09 5.32
CA PRO A 211 -26.30 -19.59 4.55
C PRO A 211 -24.98 -19.56 5.31
N GLN A 212 -24.76 -18.57 6.18
CA GLN A 212 -23.54 -18.43 6.97
C GLN A 212 -23.31 -19.65 7.88
N ARG A 213 -24.37 -20.18 8.51
CA ARG A 213 -24.30 -21.37 9.35
C ARG A 213 -24.00 -22.62 8.54
N LYS A 214 -24.62 -22.76 7.36
CA LYS A 214 -24.35 -23.90 6.46
C LYS A 214 -22.89 -23.92 6.02
N ILE A 215 -22.36 -22.77 5.62
CA ILE A 215 -20.98 -22.62 5.15
C ILE A 215 -19.97 -22.96 6.26
N GLU A 216 -20.19 -22.42 7.46
CA GLU A 216 -19.36 -22.71 8.63
C GLU A 216 -19.39 -24.20 8.98
N ALA A 217 -20.57 -24.81 8.94
CA ALA A 217 -20.75 -26.23 9.19
C ALA A 217 -20.11 -27.11 8.10
N ILE A 218 -20.18 -26.74 6.82
CA ILE A 218 -19.48 -27.45 5.73
C ILE A 218 -17.97 -27.44 5.96
N ARG A 219 -17.40 -26.28 6.31
CA ARG A 219 -15.97 -26.17 6.66
C ARG A 219 -15.62 -27.07 7.84
N GLY A 220 -16.40 -27.02 8.93
CA GLY A 220 -16.19 -27.86 10.11
C GLY A 220 -16.32 -29.36 9.80
N SER A 221 -17.30 -29.74 8.98
CA SER A 221 -17.54 -31.12 8.52
C SER A 221 -16.34 -31.69 7.75
N ILE A 222 -15.69 -30.86 6.91
CA ILE A 222 -14.48 -31.25 6.19
C ILE A 222 -13.29 -31.36 7.16
N LEU A 223 -13.03 -30.31 7.94
CA LEU A 223 -11.84 -30.24 8.79
C LEU A 223 -11.83 -31.27 9.92
N SER A 224 -12.99 -31.57 10.50
CA SER A 224 -13.13 -32.59 11.55
C SER A 224 -12.71 -33.99 11.09
N ARG A 225 -12.71 -34.26 9.79
CA ARG A 225 -12.38 -35.56 9.20
C ARG A 225 -10.94 -35.68 8.67
N GLY A 226 -10.16 -34.60 8.69
CA GLY A 226 -8.82 -34.59 8.10
C GLY A 226 -8.82 -35.07 6.64
N SER A 227 -7.97 -36.04 6.30
CA SER A 227 -7.88 -36.61 4.95
C SER A 227 -9.20 -37.20 4.42
N ASP A 228 -10.01 -37.79 5.30
CA ASP A 228 -11.30 -38.40 4.93
C ASP A 228 -12.37 -37.33 4.61
N GLY A 229 -12.10 -36.07 4.94
CA GLY A 229 -12.92 -34.92 4.57
C GLY A 229 -12.82 -34.52 3.11
N VAL A 230 -11.87 -35.07 2.32
CA VAL A 230 -11.66 -34.64 0.93
C VAL A 230 -12.85 -34.94 0.03
N ASP A 231 -13.57 -36.04 0.21
CA ASP A 231 -14.77 -36.31 -0.62
C ASP A 231 -15.88 -35.28 -0.36
N ARG A 232 -16.04 -34.82 0.89
CA ARG A 232 -16.94 -33.71 1.26
C ARG A 232 -16.48 -32.38 0.65
N LEU A 233 -15.18 -32.13 0.64
CA LEU A 233 -14.59 -30.96 -0.01
C LEU A 233 -14.89 -30.97 -1.51
N ILE A 234 -14.74 -32.11 -2.19
CA ILE A 234 -15.06 -32.26 -3.62
C ILE A 234 -16.55 -32.04 -3.87
N GLU A 235 -17.43 -32.58 -3.03
CA GLU A 235 -18.87 -32.34 -3.14
C GLU A 235 -19.19 -30.84 -3.06
N ALA A 236 -18.60 -30.14 -2.08
CA ALA A 236 -18.77 -28.71 -1.92
C ALA A 236 -18.18 -27.89 -3.09
N LEU A 237 -17.06 -28.31 -3.67
CA LEU A 237 -16.52 -27.72 -4.90
C LEU A 237 -17.45 -27.93 -6.10
N LYS A 238 -18.07 -29.11 -6.23
CA LYS A 238 -18.97 -29.46 -7.34
C LYS A 238 -20.34 -28.80 -7.26
N SER A 239 -20.76 -28.35 -6.09
CA SER A 239 -22.01 -27.62 -5.89
C SER A 239 -22.12 -26.40 -6.80
N ASP A 240 -23.32 -26.07 -7.30
CA ASP A 240 -23.60 -24.83 -8.05
C ASP A 240 -23.67 -23.58 -7.15
N ASP A 241 -23.77 -23.79 -5.83
CA ASP A 241 -23.70 -22.72 -4.83
C ASP A 241 -22.27 -22.18 -4.70
N ARG A 242 -22.05 -20.95 -5.19
CA ARG A 242 -20.77 -20.24 -5.13
C ARG A 242 -20.20 -20.11 -3.71
N ALA A 243 -21.07 -20.03 -2.69
CA ALA A 243 -20.59 -19.90 -1.33
C ALA A 243 -20.01 -21.22 -0.80
N LYS A 244 -20.60 -22.36 -1.22
CA LYS A 244 -20.04 -23.70 -0.94
C LYS A 244 -18.73 -23.93 -1.68
N GLN A 245 -18.63 -23.48 -2.93
CA GLN A 245 -17.38 -23.54 -3.69
C GLN A 245 -16.28 -22.73 -2.99
N GLY A 246 -16.57 -21.47 -2.64
CA GLY A 246 -15.60 -20.56 -2.02
C GLY A 246 -15.09 -21.07 -0.66
N ILE A 247 -15.96 -21.65 0.16
CA ILE A 247 -15.53 -22.22 1.44
C ILE A 247 -14.72 -23.50 1.24
N ALA A 248 -15.06 -24.34 0.27
CA ALA A 248 -14.30 -25.55 -0.02
C ALA A 248 -12.87 -25.21 -0.46
N LEU A 249 -12.69 -24.22 -1.35
CA LEU A 249 -11.37 -23.72 -1.75
C LEU A 249 -10.58 -23.14 -0.58
N THR A 250 -11.24 -22.39 0.30
CA THR A 250 -10.58 -21.90 1.52
C THR A 250 -10.13 -23.04 2.42
N THR A 251 -10.95 -24.09 2.51
CA THR A 251 -10.69 -25.26 3.36
C THR A 251 -9.55 -26.11 2.83
N VAL A 252 -9.26 -26.11 1.52
CA VAL A 252 -8.07 -26.79 0.93
C VAL A 252 -6.79 -26.38 1.67
N ARG A 253 -6.63 -25.09 1.97
CA ARG A 253 -5.44 -24.54 2.67
C ARG A 253 -5.37 -24.94 4.14
N GLU A 254 -6.51 -25.14 4.77
CA GLU A 254 -6.61 -25.39 6.21
C GLU A 254 -6.59 -26.88 6.54
N LEU A 255 -6.92 -27.74 5.57
CA LEU A 255 -7.01 -29.18 5.76
C LEU A 255 -5.70 -29.73 6.30
N SER A 256 -5.73 -30.30 7.49
CA SER A 256 -4.57 -30.86 8.17
C SER A 256 -4.81 -32.34 8.45
N GLY A 257 -3.74 -33.08 8.69
CA GLY A 257 -3.80 -34.52 8.97
C GLY A 257 -2.92 -35.34 8.02
N ASP A 258 -2.54 -36.53 8.47
CA ASP A 258 -1.67 -37.42 7.73
C ASP A 258 -2.31 -37.79 6.39
N GLY A 259 -1.57 -37.58 5.29
CA GLY A 259 -2.05 -37.88 3.94
C GLY A 259 -3.05 -36.89 3.35
N ALA A 260 -3.37 -35.77 4.01
CA ALA A 260 -4.31 -34.76 3.48
C ALA A 260 -3.91 -34.25 2.09
N THR A 261 -2.63 -33.91 1.90
CA THR A 261 -2.09 -33.47 0.60
C THR A 261 -2.21 -34.55 -0.46
N GLY A 262 -1.92 -35.81 -0.11
CA GLY A 262 -2.08 -36.94 -1.03
C GLY A 262 -3.53 -37.17 -1.44
N ALA A 263 -4.47 -37.03 -0.50
CA ALA A 263 -5.90 -37.11 -0.79
C ALA A 263 -6.36 -35.97 -1.72
N LEU A 264 -5.89 -34.74 -1.51
CA LEU A 264 -6.16 -33.59 -2.39
C LEU A 264 -5.52 -33.75 -3.78
N VAL A 265 -4.31 -34.31 -3.87
CA VAL A 265 -3.67 -34.65 -5.16
C VAL A 265 -4.53 -35.63 -5.95
N ASN A 266 -5.04 -36.68 -5.29
CA ASN A 266 -5.94 -37.65 -5.92
C ASN A 266 -7.30 -37.04 -6.32
N ALA A 267 -7.67 -35.90 -5.72
CA ALA A 267 -8.90 -35.19 -6.01
C ALA A 267 -8.84 -34.32 -7.29
N ILE A 268 -7.64 -33.97 -7.77
CA ILE A 268 -7.43 -33.16 -8.99
C ILE A 268 -8.21 -33.74 -10.18
N GLU A 269 -8.16 -35.05 -10.38
CA GLU A 269 -8.84 -35.72 -11.49
C GLU A 269 -10.33 -35.98 -11.25
N LYS A 270 -10.82 -35.75 -10.03
CA LYS A 270 -12.23 -35.95 -9.67
C LYS A 270 -13.10 -34.73 -10.01
N VAL A 271 -12.52 -33.61 -10.42
CA VAL A 271 -13.20 -32.35 -10.74
C VAL A 271 -12.95 -31.91 -12.18
N ASP A 272 -13.85 -31.11 -12.76
CA ASP A 272 -13.66 -30.51 -14.08
C ASP A 272 -12.52 -29.48 -14.10
N ALA A 273 -12.10 -29.07 -15.29
CA ALA A 273 -10.92 -28.22 -15.51
C ALA A 273 -10.96 -26.90 -14.72
N SER A 274 -12.11 -26.23 -14.63
CA SER A 274 -12.23 -24.96 -13.89
C SER A 274 -11.96 -25.16 -12.40
N ARG A 275 -12.57 -26.19 -11.81
CA ARG A 275 -12.38 -26.55 -10.40
C ARG A 275 -11.00 -27.13 -10.14
N ARG A 276 -10.44 -27.83 -11.12
CA ARG A 276 -9.10 -28.42 -11.09
C ARG A 276 -8.02 -27.36 -10.97
N ALA A 277 -8.08 -26.31 -11.79
CA ALA A 277 -7.15 -25.18 -11.70
C ALA A 277 -7.15 -24.55 -10.31
N LEU A 278 -8.34 -24.32 -9.74
CA LEU A 278 -8.48 -23.75 -8.39
C LEU A 278 -7.95 -24.67 -7.28
N LEU A 279 -8.14 -25.99 -7.41
CA LEU A 279 -7.59 -26.96 -6.48
C LEU A 279 -6.06 -27.04 -6.57
N ILE A 280 -5.49 -26.94 -7.77
CA ILE A 280 -4.04 -26.84 -7.99
C ILE A 280 -3.47 -25.59 -7.33
N THR A 281 -4.11 -24.43 -7.52
CA THR A 281 -3.70 -23.19 -6.81
C THR A 281 -3.75 -23.39 -5.29
N GLY A 282 -4.83 -23.98 -4.77
CA GLY A 282 -4.94 -24.29 -3.34
C GLY A 282 -3.84 -25.23 -2.84
N LEU A 283 -3.46 -26.25 -3.62
CA LEU A 283 -2.34 -27.15 -3.32
C LEU A 283 -0.99 -26.40 -3.29
N ALA A 284 -0.74 -25.50 -4.25
CA ALA A 284 0.48 -24.70 -4.28
C ALA A 284 0.53 -23.67 -3.13
N GLU A 285 -0.61 -23.13 -2.71
CA GLU A 285 -0.70 -22.23 -1.56
C GLU A 285 -0.40 -22.93 -0.23
N ARG A 286 -0.71 -24.24 -0.12
CA ARG A 286 -0.34 -25.04 1.06
C ARG A 286 1.17 -25.17 1.24
N GLY A 287 1.93 -25.19 0.16
CA GLY A 287 3.39 -25.27 0.21
C GLY A 287 3.97 -26.68 0.39
N ASP A 288 3.14 -27.72 0.29
CA ASP A 288 3.59 -29.11 0.48
C ASP A 288 4.28 -29.66 -0.78
N ALA A 289 5.59 -29.91 -0.72
CA ALA A 289 6.37 -30.46 -1.84
C ALA A 289 5.83 -31.80 -2.39
N TYR A 290 5.08 -32.56 -1.58
CA TYR A 290 4.41 -33.79 -2.02
C TYR A 290 3.51 -33.59 -3.25
N ALA A 291 2.94 -32.39 -3.46
CA ALA A 291 2.07 -32.12 -4.60
C ALA A 291 2.83 -31.88 -5.93
N GLN A 292 4.16 -31.75 -5.88
CA GLN A 292 4.99 -31.36 -7.02
C GLN A 292 4.80 -32.27 -8.24
N ASP A 293 4.94 -33.59 -8.09
CA ASP A 293 4.79 -34.53 -9.21
C ASP A 293 3.41 -34.43 -9.88
N ALA A 294 2.39 -34.10 -9.10
CA ALA A 294 1.06 -33.87 -9.64
C ALA A 294 1.00 -32.57 -10.45
N LEU A 295 1.59 -31.49 -9.94
CA LEU A 295 1.68 -30.22 -10.68
C LEU A 295 2.51 -30.34 -11.96
N ILE A 296 3.63 -31.08 -11.93
CA ILE A 296 4.41 -31.38 -13.14
C ILE A 296 3.50 -32.02 -14.20
N ARG A 297 2.72 -33.06 -13.85
CA ARG A 297 1.78 -33.67 -14.80
C ARG A 297 0.68 -32.71 -15.26
N GLN A 298 0.15 -31.86 -14.38
CA GLN A 298 -0.92 -30.91 -14.75
C GLN A 298 -0.40 -29.74 -15.60
N SER A 299 0.90 -29.46 -15.58
CA SER A 299 1.54 -28.47 -16.47
C SER A 299 1.54 -28.88 -17.95
N GLU A 300 1.15 -30.12 -18.25
CA GLU A 300 0.97 -30.65 -19.61
C GLU A 300 -0.51 -30.80 -20.00
N SER A 301 -1.43 -30.27 -19.18
CA SER A 301 -2.88 -30.36 -19.43
C SER A 301 -3.31 -29.63 -20.70
N ASP A 302 -4.19 -30.25 -21.49
CA ASP A 302 -4.82 -29.62 -22.65
C ASP A 302 -5.59 -28.34 -22.27
N ASP A 303 -6.23 -28.32 -21.09
CA ASP A 303 -6.90 -27.13 -20.58
C ASP A 303 -5.88 -26.07 -20.13
N LEU A 304 -5.97 -24.88 -20.75
CA LEU A 304 -5.04 -23.78 -20.52
C LEU A 304 -5.03 -23.28 -19.06
N ALA A 305 -6.18 -23.22 -18.39
CA ALA A 305 -6.27 -22.71 -17.02
C ALA A 305 -5.62 -23.67 -16.03
N VAL A 306 -5.82 -24.98 -16.23
CA VAL A 306 -5.15 -26.03 -15.43
C VAL A 306 -3.64 -25.98 -15.64
N ARG A 307 -3.21 -25.84 -16.90
CA ARG A 307 -1.79 -25.77 -17.28
C ARG A 307 -1.08 -24.61 -16.61
N LEU A 308 -1.64 -23.41 -16.70
CA LEU A 308 -1.09 -22.19 -16.07
C LEU A 308 -1.07 -22.30 -14.54
N ALA A 309 -2.17 -22.75 -13.91
CA ALA A 309 -2.21 -22.93 -12.46
C ALA A 309 -1.14 -23.89 -11.96
N ALA A 310 -0.83 -24.94 -12.73
CA ALA A 310 0.22 -25.89 -12.39
C ALA A 310 1.62 -25.30 -12.54
N ILE A 311 1.90 -24.58 -13.64
CA ILE A 311 3.19 -23.89 -13.87
C ILE A 311 3.45 -22.86 -12.76
N GLU A 312 2.49 -21.98 -12.50
CA GLU A 312 2.58 -20.98 -11.41
C GLU A 312 2.73 -21.66 -10.04
N GLY A 313 2.05 -22.79 -9.83
CA GLY A 313 2.17 -23.55 -8.60
C GLY A 313 3.58 -24.13 -8.38
N LEU A 314 4.25 -24.58 -9.45
CA LEU A 314 5.62 -25.06 -9.39
C LEU A 314 6.61 -23.97 -8.98
N GLN A 315 6.30 -22.69 -9.21
CA GLN A 315 7.12 -21.59 -8.70
C GLN A 315 7.22 -21.60 -7.16
N ARG A 316 6.19 -22.11 -6.48
CA ARG A 316 6.10 -22.11 -5.01
C ARG A 316 6.63 -23.39 -4.38
N ILE A 317 6.32 -24.54 -4.99
CA ILE A 317 6.59 -25.86 -4.39
C ILE A 317 7.51 -26.74 -5.22
N GLY A 318 7.87 -26.31 -6.43
CA GLY A 318 8.73 -27.06 -7.33
C GLY A 318 10.20 -26.95 -6.96
N ASP A 319 10.94 -27.97 -7.36
CA ASP A 319 12.40 -28.07 -7.27
C ASP A 319 13.00 -28.33 -8.67
N VAL A 320 14.30 -28.60 -8.77
CA VAL A 320 15.00 -28.85 -10.05
C VAL A 320 14.39 -29.99 -10.88
N THR A 321 13.63 -30.91 -10.27
CA THR A 321 12.96 -32.00 -11.01
C THR A 321 11.82 -31.49 -11.90
N ALA A 322 11.30 -30.28 -11.64
CA ALA A 322 10.33 -29.62 -12.51
C ALA A 322 10.94 -29.01 -13.79
N LEU A 323 12.28 -28.89 -13.86
CA LEU A 323 12.98 -28.22 -14.96
C LEU A 323 12.63 -28.77 -16.35
N PRO A 324 12.55 -30.10 -16.61
CA PRO A 324 12.13 -30.61 -17.93
C PRO A 324 10.75 -30.10 -18.37
N ALA A 325 9.75 -30.15 -17.48
CA ALA A 325 8.40 -29.73 -17.80
C ALA A 325 8.31 -28.22 -18.03
N LEU A 326 9.01 -27.44 -17.21
CA LEU A 326 9.07 -25.98 -17.37
C LEU A 326 9.80 -25.56 -18.65
N LEU A 327 10.86 -26.26 -19.06
CA LEU A 327 11.52 -26.00 -20.34
C LEU A 327 10.60 -26.37 -21.52
N SER A 328 9.83 -27.45 -21.41
CA SER A 328 8.83 -27.80 -22.42
C SER A 328 7.73 -26.72 -22.50
N ALA A 329 7.27 -26.20 -21.37
CA ALA A 329 6.28 -25.12 -21.32
C ALA A 329 6.82 -23.78 -21.85
N ALA A 330 8.13 -23.53 -21.70
CA ALA A 330 8.81 -22.38 -22.30
C ALA A 330 8.98 -22.49 -23.84
N ASP A 331 8.66 -23.65 -24.41
CA ASP A 331 8.59 -23.93 -25.84
C ASP A 331 7.15 -24.16 -26.34
N ASP A 332 6.14 -23.80 -25.54
CA ASP A 332 4.73 -23.95 -25.91
C ASP A 332 4.32 -22.95 -27.02
N GLU A 333 3.35 -23.36 -27.86
CA GLU A 333 2.79 -22.48 -28.90
C GLU A 333 2.03 -21.28 -28.30
N ASN A 334 1.53 -21.42 -27.07
CA ASN A 334 0.82 -20.39 -26.35
C ASN A 334 1.79 -19.45 -25.61
N VAL A 335 1.86 -18.20 -26.07
CA VAL A 335 2.73 -17.17 -25.50
C VAL A 335 2.52 -16.91 -24.00
N VAL A 336 1.32 -17.19 -23.47
CA VAL A 336 1.02 -17.02 -22.03
C VAL A 336 1.66 -18.14 -21.22
N VAL A 337 1.65 -19.37 -21.75
CA VAL A 337 2.32 -20.53 -21.13
C VAL A 337 3.83 -20.32 -21.14
N VAL A 338 4.39 -19.84 -22.26
CA VAL A 338 5.81 -19.49 -22.38
C VAL A 338 6.21 -18.45 -21.34
N ALA A 339 5.43 -17.35 -21.21
CA ALA A 339 5.72 -16.30 -20.24
C ALA A 339 5.68 -16.83 -18.80
N SER A 340 4.65 -17.61 -18.44
CA SER A 340 4.50 -18.20 -17.12
C SER A 340 5.63 -19.18 -16.78
N ALA A 341 6.06 -20.00 -17.75
CA ALA A 341 7.16 -20.94 -17.58
C ALA A 341 8.51 -20.23 -17.38
N LEU A 342 8.80 -19.19 -18.17
CA LEU A 342 10.02 -18.39 -18.02
C LEU A 342 10.06 -17.63 -16.68
N GLU A 343 8.93 -17.07 -16.25
CA GLU A 343 8.80 -16.43 -14.94
C GLU A 343 9.05 -17.46 -13.82
N THR A 344 8.40 -18.62 -13.89
CA THR A 344 8.57 -19.71 -12.93
C THR A 344 10.03 -20.15 -12.86
N LEU A 345 10.69 -20.40 -14.00
CA LEU A 345 12.12 -20.76 -14.07
C LEU A 345 13.00 -19.68 -13.43
N SER A 346 12.67 -18.40 -13.61
CA SER A 346 13.44 -17.30 -13.02
C SER A 346 13.33 -17.22 -11.49
N LEU A 347 12.24 -17.76 -10.92
CA LEU A 347 11.92 -17.68 -9.49
C LEU A 347 11.93 -19.04 -8.76
N LEU A 348 12.19 -20.14 -9.47
CA LEU A 348 12.18 -21.49 -8.91
C LEU A 348 13.19 -21.60 -7.75
N PRO A 349 12.76 -22.05 -6.55
CA PRO A 349 13.53 -21.97 -5.31
C PRO A 349 14.43 -23.20 -5.10
N ASP A 350 15.35 -23.46 -6.04
CA ASP A 350 16.27 -24.61 -5.98
C ASP A 350 17.71 -24.18 -6.28
N ASP A 351 18.65 -24.65 -5.45
CA ASP A 351 20.08 -24.32 -5.53
C ASP A 351 20.85 -25.13 -6.57
N GLN A 352 20.36 -26.31 -6.94
CA GLN A 352 20.90 -27.16 -8.01
C GLN A 352 20.45 -26.72 -9.40
N LEU A 353 19.47 -25.80 -9.48
CA LEU A 353 18.93 -25.33 -10.75
C LEU A 353 19.99 -24.71 -11.66
N GLU A 354 20.94 -23.94 -11.11
CA GLU A 354 21.99 -23.31 -11.92
C GLU A 354 22.87 -24.34 -12.63
N ASP A 355 23.35 -25.34 -11.89
CA ASP A 355 24.15 -26.45 -12.45
C ASP A 355 23.35 -27.25 -13.48
N ALA A 356 22.06 -27.48 -13.22
CA ALA A 356 21.17 -28.18 -14.13
C ALA A 356 20.91 -27.40 -15.42
N VAL A 357 20.78 -26.07 -15.36
CA VAL A 357 20.64 -25.19 -16.54
C VAL A 357 21.94 -25.17 -17.33
N ILE A 358 23.10 -25.01 -16.67
CA ILE A 358 24.42 -25.04 -17.32
C ILE A 358 24.64 -26.37 -18.05
N SER A 359 24.36 -27.49 -17.37
CA SER A 359 24.51 -28.81 -17.97
C SER A 359 23.63 -28.99 -19.20
N ARG A 360 22.37 -28.53 -19.17
CA ARG A 360 21.46 -28.63 -20.33
C ARG A 360 21.86 -27.70 -21.46
N LEU A 361 22.32 -26.49 -21.16
CA LEU A 361 22.75 -25.51 -22.17
C LEU A 361 23.91 -26.03 -23.03
N LYS A 362 24.74 -26.92 -22.49
CA LYS A 362 25.90 -27.48 -23.18
C LYS A 362 25.53 -28.30 -24.40
N ASP A 363 24.45 -29.06 -24.28
CA ASP A 363 24.01 -30.01 -25.31
C ASP A 363 22.78 -29.49 -26.08
N ALA A 364 22.27 -28.30 -25.75
CA ALA A 364 21.10 -27.70 -26.38
C ALA A 364 21.42 -27.02 -27.71
N ASP A 365 20.46 -27.11 -28.64
CA ASP A 365 20.44 -26.43 -29.93
C ASP A 365 19.08 -25.78 -30.21
N GLY A 366 19.00 -25.03 -31.31
CA GLY A 366 17.79 -24.34 -31.77
C GLY A 366 17.05 -23.59 -30.66
N ARG A 367 15.74 -23.80 -30.62
CA ARG A 367 14.81 -23.14 -29.71
C ARG A 367 15.06 -23.46 -28.23
N ALA A 368 15.47 -24.70 -27.92
CA ALA A 368 15.82 -25.08 -26.55
C ALA A 368 17.03 -24.28 -26.02
N LYS A 369 18.02 -24.00 -26.89
CA LYS A 369 19.18 -23.18 -26.53
C LYS A 369 18.78 -21.73 -26.25
N GLU A 370 17.87 -21.15 -27.03
CA GLU A 370 17.35 -19.81 -26.79
C GLU A 370 16.69 -19.69 -25.42
N VAL A 371 15.78 -20.61 -25.09
CA VAL A 371 15.09 -20.64 -23.79
C VAL A 371 16.09 -20.70 -22.64
N LEU A 372 17.09 -21.58 -22.73
CA LEU A 372 18.11 -21.73 -21.69
C LEU A 372 18.96 -20.47 -21.54
N LEU A 373 19.29 -19.77 -22.63
CA LEU A 373 19.98 -18.48 -22.57
C LEU A 373 19.11 -17.40 -21.89
N SER A 374 17.81 -17.35 -22.19
CA SER A 374 16.88 -16.45 -21.51
C SER A 374 16.82 -16.74 -20.00
N VAL A 375 16.79 -18.01 -19.59
CA VAL A 375 16.84 -18.42 -18.17
C VAL A 375 18.16 -18.00 -17.51
N VAL A 376 19.29 -18.21 -18.19
CA VAL A 376 20.62 -17.76 -17.72
C VAL A 376 20.62 -16.26 -17.46
N GLY A 377 20.08 -15.45 -18.38
CA GLY A 377 19.96 -14.01 -18.22
C GLY A 377 19.06 -13.60 -17.06
N ALA A 378 17.85 -14.17 -17.01
CA ALA A 378 16.84 -13.85 -15.99
C ALA A 378 17.32 -14.19 -14.57
N ARG A 379 17.97 -15.33 -14.38
CA ARG A 379 18.54 -15.76 -13.10
C ARG A 379 19.95 -15.22 -12.83
N ARG A 380 20.58 -14.60 -13.81
CA ARG A 380 21.96 -14.09 -13.76
C ARG A 380 23.00 -15.18 -13.43
N ILE A 381 22.91 -16.33 -14.10
CA ILE A 381 23.79 -17.48 -13.87
C ILE A 381 25.20 -17.17 -14.40
N ALA A 382 26.06 -16.63 -13.54
CA ALA A 382 27.42 -16.21 -13.91
C ALA A 382 28.31 -17.38 -14.38
N GLY A 383 28.05 -18.60 -13.88
CA GLY A 383 28.78 -19.81 -14.27
C GLY A 383 28.60 -20.18 -15.76
N ALA A 384 27.53 -19.71 -16.41
CA ALA A 384 27.26 -19.96 -17.83
C ALA A 384 27.98 -18.97 -18.78
N LYS A 385 28.75 -18.00 -18.26
CA LYS A 385 29.28 -16.88 -19.05
C LYS A 385 30.01 -17.29 -20.32
N SER A 386 30.91 -18.28 -20.26
CA SER A 386 31.66 -18.70 -21.45
C SER A 386 30.74 -19.24 -22.54
N MET A 387 29.71 -19.99 -22.16
CA MET A 387 28.73 -20.56 -23.09
C MET A 387 27.84 -19.49 -23.71
N VAL A 388 27.51 -18.45 -22.94
CA VAL A 388 26.80 -17.27 -23.45
C VAL A 388 27.67 -16.52 -24.46
N ILE A 389 28.96 -16.32 -24.17
CA ILE A 389 29.90 -15.67 -25.10
C ILE A 389 30.02 -16.48 -26.40
N ASP A 390 30.17 -17.81 -26.31
CA ASP A 390 30.23 -18.68 -27.50
C ASP A 390 28.94 -18.58 -28.34
N ALA A 391 27.79 -18.39 -27.70
CA ALA A 391 26.50 -18.25 -28.38
C ALA A 391 26.33 -16.90 -29.10
N LEU A 392 27.15 -15.89 -28.81
CA LEU A 392 27.15 -14.61 -29.54
C LEU A 392 27.58 -14.78 -31.01
N ASP A 393 28.29 -15.86 -31.35
CA ASP A 393 28.75 -16.16 -32.70
C ASP A 393 27.94 -17.29 -33.36
N ALA A 394 26.76 -17.61 -32.80
CA ALA A 394 25.86 -18.60 -33.37
C ALA A 394 25.38 -18.17 -34.77
N LYS A 395 25.22 -19.14 -35.68
CA LYS A 395 24.66 -18.86 -37.02
C LYS A 395 23.21 -18.36 -36.95
N ASP A 396 22.47 -18.85 -35.98
CA ASP A 396 21.08 -18.48 -35.74
C ASP A 396 20.98 -17.12 -35.06
N ALA A 397 20.22 -16.19 -35.66
CA ALA A 397 20.04 -14.84 -35.12
C ALA A 397 19.29 -14.83 -33.79
N SER A 398 18.32 -15.73 -33.61
CA SER A 398 17.54 -15.81 -32.37
C SER A 398 18.39 -16.29 -31.19
N ILE A 399 19.34 -17.21 -31.43
CA ILE A 399 20.33 -17.62 -30.42
C ILE A 399 21.27 -16.46 -30.07
N ARG A 400 21.76 -15.71 -31.07
CA ARG A 400 22.62 -14.54 -30.81
C ARG A 400 21.89 -13.48 -30.01
N GLU A 401 20.63 -13.20 -30.33
CA GLU A 401 19.81 -12.24 -29.59
C GLU A 401 19.60 -12.68 -28.12
N ALA A 402 19.23 -13.94 -27.89
CA ALA A 402 19.08 -14.48 -26.54
C ALA A 402 20.40 -14.43 -25.75
N ALA A 403 21.53 -14.72 -26.42
CA ALA A 403 22.86 -14.61 -25.82
C ALA A 403 23.23 -13.16 -25.47
N LEU A 404 22.86 -12.18 -26.32
CA LEU A 404 23.05 -10.75 -26.07
C LEU A 404 22.22 -10.27 -24.85
N GLN A 405 20.96 -10.69 -24.77
CA GLN A 405 20.12 -10.41 -23.61
C GLN A 405 20.73 -11.01 -22.33
N ALA A 406 21.21 -12.25 -22.39
CA ALA A 406 21.83 -12.93 -21.27
C ALA A 406 23.14 -12.27 -20.82
N ILE A 407 24.06 -11.97 -21.74
CA ILE A 407 25.34 -11.34 -21.41
C ILE A 407 25.13 -9.94 -20.83
N GLY A 408 24.13 -9.18 -21.26
CA GLY A 408 23.79 -7.90 -20.62
C GLY A 408 23.48 -8.03 -19.12
N GLN A 409 22.88 -9.16 -18.72
CA GLN A 409 22.52 -9.43 -17.32
C GLN A 409 23.68 -10.03 -16.49
N ILE A 410 24.67 -10.69 -17.10
CA ILE A 410 25.77 -11.37 -16.38
C ILE A 410 27.16 -10.76 -16.64
N ALA A 411 27.27 -9.80 -17.56
CA ALA A 411 28.52 -9.14 -17.89
C ALA A 411 29.17 -8.50 -16.66
N THR A 412 30.49 -8.55 -16.65
CA THR A 412 31.38 -7.90 -15.70
C THR A 412 32.19 -6.83 -16.43
N MET A 413 33.01 -6.11 -15.66
CA MET A 413 33.79 -5.02 -16.21
C MET A 413 34.74 -5.46 -17.33
N ASP A 414 35.25 -6.69 -17.27
CA ASP A 414 36.15 -7.26 -18.29
C ASP A 414 35.44 -7.49 -19.63
N ASP A 415 34.13 -7.73 -19.61
CA ASP A 415 33.34 -8.07 -20.79
C ASP A 415 32.97 -6.83 -21.64
N LEU A 416 33.05 -5.62 -21.07
CA LEU A 416 32.62 -4.39 -21.75
C LEU A 416 33.38 -4.14 -23.06
N GLY A 417 34.67 -4.44 -23.12
CA GLY A 417 35.46 -4.20 -24.34
C GLY A 417 34.94 -5.00 -25.53
N MET A 418 34.54 -6.26 -25.30
CA MET A 418 33.93 -7.11 -26.32
C MET A 418 32.55 -6.61 -26.72
N LEU A 419 31.70 -6.25 -25.75
CA LEU A 419 30.36 -5.71 -26.04
C LEU A 419 30.41 -4.40 -26.82
N MET A 420 31.36 -3.51 -26.49
CA MET A 420 31.58 -2.26 -27.22
C MET A 420 32.05 -2.53 -28.66
N ALA A 421 33.01 -3.42 -28.85
CA ALA A 421 33.47 -3.79 -30.20
C ALA A 421 32.32 -4.30 -31.06
N ARG A 422 31.42 -5.13 -30.51
CA ARG A 422 30.24 -5.62 -31.23
C ARG A 422 29.17 -4.56 -31.48
N ALA A 423 28.96 -3.66 -30.53
CA ALA A 423 27.94 -2.60 -30.63
C ALA A 423 28.32 -1.49 -31.62
N PHE A 424 29.62 -1.21 -31.76
CA PHE A 424 30.14 -0.14 -32.65
C PHE A 424 30.64 -0.67 -34.00
N ASP A 425 30.58 -1.99 -34.23
CA ASP A 425 30.84 -2.57 -35.54
C ASP A 425 29.62 -2.37 -36.45
N ALA A 426 29.73 -1.41 -37.38
CA ALA A 426 28.66 -1.09 -38.33
C ALA A 426 28.31 -2.24 -39.30
N ASP A 427 29.24 -3.20 -39.49
CA ASP A 427 29.03 -4.36 -40.34
C ASP A 427 28.41 -5.54 -39.57
N ASN A 428 28.28 -5.44 -38.24
CA ASN A 428 27.68 -6.45 -37.40
C ASN A 428 26.14 -6.38 -37.48
N GLY A 429 25.52 -7.46 -37.99
CA GLY A 429 24.07 -7.58 -38.11
C GLY A 429 23.29 -7.46 -36.80
N ASP A 430 23.93 -7.65 -35.64
CA ASP A 430 23.31 -7.52 -34.32
C ASP A 430 23.83 -6.30 -33.52
N ALA A 431 24.38 -5.27 -34.17
CA ALA A 431 24.93 -4.10 -33.49
C ALA A 431 23.91 -3.43 -32.53
N ALA A 432 22.65 -3.31 -32.94
CA ALA A 432 21.59 -2.72 -32.11
C ALA A 432 21.31 -3.55 -30.84
N ALA A 433 21.15 -4.87 -30.97
CA ALA A 433 20.97 -5.76 -29.82
C ALA A 433 22.22 -5.80 -28.92
N SER A 434 23.41 -5.65 -29.52
CA SER A 434 24.69 -5.54 -28.79
C SER A 434 24.77 -4.27 -27.96
N LEU A 435 24.25 -3.16 -28.49
CA LEU A 435 24.15 -1.90 -27.77
C LEU A 435 23.16 -2.01 -26.60
N ASP A 436 22.03 -2.68 -26.77
CA ASP A 436 21.08 -2.93 -25.68
C ASP A 436 21.69 -3.80 -24.57
N ALA A 437 22.44 -4.84 -24.95
CA ALA A 437 23.19 -5.67 -24.01
C ALA A 437 24.25 -4.86 -23.25
N LEU A 438 25.03 -4.05 -23.96
CA LEU A 438 26.02 -3.14 -23.38
C LEU A 438 25.36 -2.16 -22.40
N ARG A 439 24.22 -1.57 -22.78
CA ARG A 439 23.45 -0.67 -21.91
C ARG A 439 22.99 -1.36 -20.63
N ALA A 440 22.43 -2.56 -20.74
CA ALA A 440 22.00 -3.35 -19.59
C ALA A 440 23.17 -3.66 -18.63
N ALA A 441 24.33 -4.04 -19.19
CA ALA A 441 25.54 -4.30 -18.43
C ALA A 441 26.04 -3.04 -17.68
N CYS A 442 26.13 -1.92 -18.40
CA CYS A 442 26.58 -0.63 -17.90
C CYS A 442 25.70 -0.10 -16.76
N VAL A 443 24.38 -0.10 -16.92
CA VAL A 443 23.44 0.40 -15.89
C VAL A 443 23.49 -0.42 -14.60
N ARG A 444 23.74 -1.73 -14.72
CA ARG A 444 23.86 -2.65 -13.57
C ARG A 444 25.24 -2.62 -12.92
N MET A 445 26.25 -2.02 -13.56
CA MET A 445 27.62 -2.10 -13.07
C MET A 445 27.75 -1.46 -11.67
N PRO A 446 28.35 -2.14 -10.68
CA PRO A 446 28.48 -1.60 -9.33
C PRO A 446 29.34 -0.34 -9.27
N ASP A 447 30.47 -0.33 -9.98
CA ASP A 447 31.39 0.80 -10.09
C ASP A 447 31.11 1.60 -11.37
N ARG A 448 30.16 2.54 -11.27
CA ARG A 448 29.71 3.36 -12.40
C ARG A 448 30.79 4.30 -12.92
N ASP A 449 31.68 4.78 -12.06
CA ASP A 449 32.73 5.71 -12.46
C ASP A 449 33.84 4.98 -13.23
N ALA A 450 34.23 3.78 -12.79
CA ALA A 450 35.12 2.94 -13.60
C ALA A 450 34.45 2.55 -14.93
N CYS A 451 33.14 2.25 -14.91
CA CYS A 451 32.37 1.96 -16.13
C CYS A 451 32.44 3.12 -17.12
N ALA A 452 32.13 4.33 -16.64
CA ALA A 452 32.19 5.55 -17.43
C ALA A 452 33.60 5.81 -17.99
N GLU A 453 34.63 5.61 -17.17
CA GLU A 453 36.02 5.72 -17.61
C GLU A 453 36.35 4.80 -18.77
N LYS A 454 35.95 3.54 -18.70
CA LYS A 454 36.22 2.56 -19.75
C LYS A 454 35.47 2.89 -21.04
N LEU A 455 34.22 3.33 -20.92
CA LEU A 455 33.41 3.81 -22.05
C LEU A 455 34.07 5.02 -22.74
N ASP A 456 34.47 6.04 -21.97
CA ASP A 456 35.14 7.23 -22.47
C ASP A 456 36.45 6.91 -23.18
N GLN A 457 37.28 6.05 -22.59
CA GLN A 457 38.57 5.65 -23.16
C GLN A 457 38.40 4.96 -24.51
N ALA A 458 37.42 4.08 -24.64
CA ALA A 458 37.17 3.37 -25.89
C ALA A 458 36.50 4.29 -26.94
N ALA A 459 35.69 5.26 -26.54
CA ALA A 459 35.09 6.24 -27.45
C ALA A 459 36.08 7.31 -27.94
N ALA A 460 37.22 7.51 -27.28
CA ALA A 460 38.18 8.59 -27.59
C ALA A 460 38.65 8.61 -29.07
N ASN A 461 38.75 7.44 -29.70
CA ASN A 461 39.16 7.29 -31.10
C ASN A 461 38.04 6.75 -32.02
N ALA A 462 36.81 6.67 -31.52
CA ALA A 462 35.68 6.13 -32.27
C ALA A 462 35.07 7.18 -33.22
N SER A 463 34.14 6.74 -34.08
CA SER A 463 33.42 7.65 -34.97
C SER A 463 32.57 8.66 -34.19
N THR A 464 32.18 9.76 -34.82
CA THR A 464 31.29 10.75 -34.18
C THR A 464 29.97 10.12 -33.73
N ALA A 465 29.43 9.17 -34.50
CA ALA A 465 28.23 8.43 -34.15
C ALA A 465 28.43 7.60 -32.87
N ASP A 466 29.50 6.81 -32.79
CA ASP A 466 29.79 5.95 -31.62
C ASP A 466 30.07 6.77 -30.36
N ARG A 467 30.71 7.94 -30.52
CA ARG A 467 30.91 8.90 -29.43
C ARG A 467 29.57 9.43 -28.91
N ILE A 468 28.62 9.73 -29.79
CA ILE A 468 27.27 10.13 -29.39
C ILE A 468 26.55 8.99 -28.67
N THR A 469 26.59 7.77 -29.21
CA THR A 469 26.02 6.59 -28.55
C THR A 469 26.65 6.34 -27.17
N THR A 470 27.95 6.56 -27.02
CA THR A 470 28.62 6.47 -25.71
C THR A 470 28.08 7.50 -24.72
N LEU A 471 27.85 8.74 -25.15
CA LEU A 471 27.21 9.77 -24.30
C LEU A 471 25.79 9.36 -23.88
N GLU A 472 25.03 8.70 -24.75
CA GLU A 472 23.69 8.18 -24.40
C GLU A 472 23.78 7.07 -23.33
N LEU A 473 24.77 6.20 -23.41
CA LEU A 473 25.05 5.18 -22.39
C LEU A 473 25.45 5.81 -21.04
N LEU A 474 26.36 6.78 -21.06
CA LEU A 474 26.76 7.54 -19.86
C LEU A 474 25.56 8.22 -19.21
N THR A 475 24.66 8.78 -20.03
CA THR A 475 23.40 9.37 -19.56
C THR A 475 22.50 8.35 -18.88
N ALA A 476 22.40 7.14 -19.44
CA ALA A 476 21.59 6.07 -18.87
C ALA A 476 22.15 5.53 -17.55
N MET A 477 23.47 5.44 -17.40
CA MET A 477 24.11 5.02 -16.15
C MET A 477 24.00 6.06 -15.04
N GLY A 478 24.10 7.35 -15.41
CA GLY A 478 24.29 8.43 -14.45
C GLY A 478 25.66 8.37 -13.76
N GLY A 479 25.83 9.15 -12.69
CA GLY A 479 27.08 9.25 -11.93
C GLY A 479 27.87 10.52 -12.23
N GLU A 480 28.76 10.89 -11.32
CA GLU A 480 29.53 12.14 -11.38
C GLU A 480 30.46 12.16 -12.59
N ARG A 481 31.18 11.05 -12.86
CA ARG A 481 32.06 10.97 -14.02
C ARG A 481 31.30 11.05 -15.34
N SER A 482 30.18 10.33 -15.45
CA SER A 482 29.29 10.38 -16.62
C SER A 482 28.80 11.80 -16.89
N LEU A 483 28.36 12.51 -15.84
CA LEU A 483 27.92 13.90 -15.96
C LEU A 483 29.06 14.81 -16.44
N LYS A 484 30.26 14.63 -15.89
CA LYS A 484 31.44 15.40 -16.28
C LYS A 484 31.83 15.14 -17.74
N ALA A 485 31.83 13.88 -18.18
CA ALA A 485 32.10 13.53 -19.58
C ALA A 485 31.10 14.18 -20.55
N LEU A 486 29.82 14.22 -20.18
CA LEU A 486 28.80 14.96 -20.93
C LEU A 486 29.06 16.48 -20.94
N ALA A 487 29.45 17.07 -19.81
CA ALA A 487 29.78 18.48 -19.72
C ALA A 487 30.99 18.84 -20.60
N ASP A 488 32.03 18.03 -20.58
CA ASP A 488 33.22 18.18 -21.43
C ASP A 488 32.86 18.04 -22.92
N ALA A 489 32.02 17.06 -23.27
CA ALA A 489 31.52 16.88 -24.64
C ALA A 489 30.64 18.05 -25.12
N ALA A 490 29.86 18.66 -24.22
CA ALA A 490 29.09 19.86 -24.52
C ALA A 490 29.96 21.10 -24.78
N GLN A 491 31.24 21.09 -24.39
CA GLN A 491 32.23 22.12 -24.72
C GLN A 491 33.08 21.75 -25.94
N SER A 492 32.79 20.64 -26.62
CA SER A 492 33.56 20.16 -27.77
C SER A 492 33.52 21.14 -28.95
N GLY A 493 34.61 21.16 -29.72
CA GLY A 493 34.66 21.85 -31.03
C GLY A 493 33.90 21.13 -32.14
N ASP A 494 33.49 19.87 -31.92
CA ASP A 494 32.65 19.11 -32.85
C ASP A 494 31.16 19.45 -32.65
N ARG A 495 30.51 19.96 -33.69
CA ARG A 495 29.12 20.42 -33.62
C ARG A 495 28.10 19.33 -33.35
N GLU A 496 28.31 18.12 -33.87
CA GLU A 496 27.36 17.02 -33.68
C GLU A 496 27.41 16.51 -32.23
N ILE A 497 28.62 16.43 -31.68
CA ILE A 497 28.86 16.05 -30.28
C ILE A 497 28.31 17.13 -29.34
N GLN A 498 28.57 18.40 -29.66
CA GLN A 498 28.05 19.52 -28.90
C GLN A 498 26.51 19.52 -28.87
N ASP A 499 25.85 19.24 -30.01
CA ASP A 499 24.39 19.12 -30.05
C ASP A 499 23.88 17.98 -29.16
N ALA A 500 24.44 16.79 -29.33
CA ALA A 500 24.02 15.59 -28.60
C ALA A 500 24.22 15.76 -27.09
N ALA A 501 25.42 16.16 -26.66
CA ALA A 501 25.76 16.34 -25.25
C ALA A 501 24.86 17.37 -24.56
N THR A 502 24.56 18.49 -25.22
CA THR A 502 23.68 19.53 -24.65
C THR A 502 22.21 19.09 -24.58
N ARG A 503 21.73 18.26 -25.52
CA ARG A 503 20.40 17.62 -25.40
C ARG A 503 20.35 16.67 -24.20
N LEU A 504 21.36 15.82 -24.06
CA LEU A 504 21.44 14.81 -22.98
C LEU A 504 21.57 15.46 -21.59
N LEU A 505 22.44 16.46 -21.44
CA LEU A 505 22.53 17.27 -20.22
C LEU A 505 21.19 17.92 -19.87
N GLY A 506 20.45 18.41 -20.88
CA GLY A 506 19.12 18.98 -20.70
C GLY A 506 18.11 17.98 -20.11
N THR A 507 18.29 16.68 -20.36
CA THR A 507 17.45 15.59 -19.84
C THR A 507 17.97 14.94 -18.55
N TRP A 508 19.13 15.38 -18.04
CA TRP A 508 19.75 14.81 -16.84
C TRP A 508 18.83 14.88 -15.62
N MET A 509 18.76 13.79 -14.83
CA MET A 509 17.70 13.60 -13.83
C MET A 509 18.12 13.94 -12.39
N THR A 510 19.21 14.68 -12.21
CA THR A 510 19.69 15.13 -10.89
C THR A 510 20.13 16.60 -10.91
N VAL A 511 20.14 17.23 -9.74
CA VAL A 511 20.37 18.68 -9.57
C VAL A 511 21.81 19.10 -9.85
N ASP A 512 22.75 18.17 -9.71
CA ASP A 512 24.19 18.33 -10.01
C ASP A 512 24.51 18.71 -11.47
N ALA A 513 23.58 18.52 -12.42
CA ALA A 513 23.74 19.02 -13.79
C ALA A 513 23.52 20.54 -13.93
N ALA A 514 22.88 21.18 -12.95
CA ALA A 514 22.54 22.59 -13.01
C ALA A 514 23.74 23.54 -13.20
N PRO A 515 24.89 23.36 -12.52
CA PRO A 515 26.06 24.21 -12.71
C PRO A 515 26.63 24.13 -14.14
N TYR A 516 26.76 22.93 -14.69
CA TYR A 516 27.27 22.73 -16.06
C TYR A 516 26.34 23.36 -17.11
N LEU A 517 25.02 23.22 -16.95
CA LEU A 517 24.03 23.85 -17.83
C LEU A 517 24.08 25.38 -17.75
N LEU A 518 24.30 25.93 -16.55
CA LEU A 518 24.44 27.38 -16.35
C LEU A 518 25.74 27.91 -16.97
N GLU A 519 26.83 27.18 -16.85
CA GLU A 519 28.11 27.54 -17.45
C GLU A 519 27.98 27.67 -18.97
N LEU A 520 27.42 26.66 -19.63
CA LEU A 520 27.15 26.67 -21.07
C LEU A 520 26.23 27.82 -21.48
N ALA A 521 25.19 28.10 -20.67
CA ALA A 521 24.27 29.21 -20.92
C ALA A 521 24.95 30.59 -20.85
N SER A 522 25.93 30.73 -19.96
CA SER A 522 26.63 31.98 -19.67
C SER A 522 27.63 32.39 -20.75
N GLN A 523 27.98 31.48 -21.67
CA GLN A 523 28.89 31.75 -22.78
C GLN A 523 28.13 32.35 -23.97
N PRO A 524 28.35 33.64 -24.33
CA PRO A 524 27.55 34.32 -25.36
C PRO A 524 27.67 33.69 -26.76
N SER A 525 28.84 33.13 -27.08
CA SER A 525 29.13 32.51 -28.38
C SER A 525 28.75 31.03 -28.47
N HIS A 526 28.23 30.43 -27.39
CA HIS A 526 27.91 29.00 -27.37
C HIS A 526 26.60 28.72 -28.12
N ALA A 527 26.67 27.85 -29.14
CA ALA A 527 25.55 27.60 -30.06
C ALA A 527 24.26 27.13 -29.37
N TYR A 528 24.39 26.43 -28.25
CA TYR A 528 23.27 25.84 -27.51
C TYR A 528 22.95 26.53 -26.17
N ARG A 529 23.43 27.77 -25.95
CA ARG A 529 23.24 28.48 -24.66
C ARG A 529 21.79 28.57 -24.20
N ILE A 530 20.85 28.77 -25.13
CA ILE A 530 19.41 28.86 -24.85
C ILE A 530 18.86 27.51 -24.37
N ARG A 531 19.26 26.41 -25.03
CA ARG A 531 18.88 25.04 -24.63
C ARG A 531 19.42 24.74 -23.23
N ALA A 532 20.68 25.09 -22.96
CA ALA A 532 21.30 24.88 -21.66
C ALA A 532 20.58 25.66 -20.55
N LEU A 533 20.24 26.93 -20.79
CA LEU A 533 19.47 27.75 -19.84
C LEU A 533 18.08 27.16 -19.56
N ARG A 534 17.39 26.67 -20.59
CA ARG A 534 16.10 25.97 -20.41
C ARG A 534 16.26 24.67 -19.62
N GLY A 535 17.35 23.93 -19.82
CA GLY A 535 17.69 22.75 -19.02
C GLY A 535 17.91 23.11 -17.55
N HIS A 536 18.70 24.15 -17.26
CA HIS A 536 18.91 24.65 -15.90
C HIS A 536 17.59 25.06 -15.23
N LEU A 537 16.74 25.79 -15.93
CA LEU A 537 15.43 26.21 -15.43
C LEU A 537 14.46 25.04 -15.27
N ARG A 538 14.52 24.02 -16.12
CA ARG A 538 13.77 22.77 -15.93
C ARG A 538 14.14 22.14 -14.59
N ILE A 539 15.43 22.08 -14.24
CA ILE A 539 15.88 21.53 -12.97
C ILE A 539 15.27 22.31 -11.79
N ALA A 540 15.34 23.65 -11.81
CA ALA A 540 14.73 24.50 -10.79
C ALA A 540 13.21 24.30 -10.65
N ARG A 541 12.51 24.00 -11.75
CA ARG A 541 11.03 23.87 -11.83
C ARG A 541 10.48 22.50 -11.44
N GLN A 542 11.28 21.44 -11.59
CA GLN A 542 10.79 20.05 -11.51
C GLN A 542 11.39 19.25 -10.35
N PHE A 543 12.61 19.54 -9.92
CA PHE A 543 13.30 18.71 -8.92
C PHE A 543 13.15 19.26 -7.50
N THR A 544 13.14 18.33 -6.55
CA THR A 544 13.15 18.62 -5.13
C THR A 544 14.52 19.15 -4.71
N MET A 545 14.54 20.34 -4.11
CA MET A 545 15.71 21.01 -3.56
C MET A 545 15.27 22.03 -2.51
N ASN A 546 16.19 22.54 -1.70
CA ASN A 546 15.87 23.58 -0.73
C ASN A 546 15.60 24.94 -1.41
N ASN A 547 14.88 25.82 -0.72
CA ASN A 547 14.50 27.12 -1.26
C ASN A 547 15.68 28.06 -1.51
N ARG A 548 16.79 27.91 -0.77
CA ARG A 548 17.99 28.74 -0.94
C ARG A 548 18.66 28.43 -2.28
N ASP A 549 18.85 27.16 -2.59
CA ASP A 549 19.50 26.72 -3.82
C ASP A 549 18.62 27.04 -5.03
N ARG A 550 17.30 26.82 -4.92
CA ARG A 550 16.36 27.19 -5.98
C ARG A 550 16.34 28.69 -6.25
N LEU A 551 16.41 29.52 -5.20
CA LEU A 551 16.54 30.97 -5.34
C LEU A 551 17.85 31.35 -6.02
N GLN A 552 18.96 30.70 -5.66
CA GLN A 552 20.25 30.93 -6.29
C GLN A 552 20.19 30.62 -7.78
N MET A 553 19.66 29.44 -8.15
CA MET A 553 19.44 29.05 -9.54
C MET A 553 18.60 30.07 -10.33
N ALA A 554 17.48 30.54 -9.76
CA ALA A 554 16.64 31.54 -10.41
C ALA A 554 17.38 32.88 -10.61
N ASN A 555 18.19 33.32 -9.64
CA ASN A 555 19.00 34.53 -9.78
C ASN A 555 20.12 34.38 -10.79
N ASP A 556 20.75 33.20 -10.87
CA ASP A 556 21.82 32.96 -11.82
C ASP A 556 21.30 32.86 -13.25
N ALA A 557 20.17 32.16 -13.46
CA ALA A 557 19.48 32.15 -14.74
C ALA A 557 19.09 33.57 -15.20
N LEU A 558 18.65 34.43 -14.27
CA LEU A 558 18.28 35.82 -14.57
C LEU A 558 19.46 36.67 -15.08
N LYS A 559 20.68 36.41 -14.61
CA LYS A 559 21.88 37.13 -15.09
C LYS A 559 22.20 36.83 -16.56
N VAL A 560 21.72 35.70 -17.07
CA VAL A 560 22.07 35.13 -18.37
C VAL A 560 20.91 35.20 -19.37
N ALA A 561 19.68 35.36 -18.88
CA ALA A 561 18.47 35.36 -19.68
C ALA A 561 18.29 36.67 -20.47
N ASP A 562 18.59 36.62 -21.77
CA ASP A 562 18.42 37.78 -22.66
C ASP A 562 17.02 37.84 -23.29
N ARG A 563 16.32 36.71 -23.41
CA ARG A 563 15.02 36.60 -24.08
C ARG A 563 13.84 36.51 -23.11
N GLU A 564 12.69 36.96 -23.57
CA GLU A 564 11.45 36.89 -22.81
C GLU A 564 11.03 35.45 -22.46
N GLU A 565 11.24 34.47 -23.34
CA GLU A 565 10.77 33.10 -23.08
C GLU A 565 11.47 32.48 -21.86
N GLU A 566 12.76 32.71 -21.69
CA GLU A 566 13.50 32.26 -20.50
C GLU A 566 13.16 33.10 -19.26
N LYS A 567 12.91 34.41 -19.41
CA LYS A 567 12.37 35.25 -18.33
C LYS A 567 11.01 34.74 -17.84
N ARG A 568 10.11 34.31 -18.74
CA ARG A 568 8.84 33.65 -18.39
C ARG A 568 9.06 32.36 -17.61
N LEU A 569 10.06 31.55 -17.98
CA LEU A 569 10.41 30.34 -17.24
C LEU A 569 10.95 30.64 -15.82
N ILE A 570 11.72 31.71 -15.65
CA ILE A 570 12.16 32.19 -14.33
C ILE A 570 10.94 32.59 -13.48
N LEU A 571 9.97 33.32 -14.05
CA LEU A 571 8.73 33.67 -13.36
C LEU A 571 7.89 32.43 -13.01
N ASP A 572 7.93 31.37 -13.83
CA ASP A 572 7.27 30.10 -13.49
C ASP A 572 7.93 29.43 -12.26
N VAL A 573 9.26 29.53 -12.10
CA VAL A 573 9.94 29.09 -10.86
C VAL A 573 9.39 29.86 -9.65
N VAL A 574 9.23 31.18 -9.77
CA VAL A 574 8.68 32.03 -8.71
C VAL A 574 7.26 31.60 -8.33
N ARG A 575 6.40 31.33 -9.32
CA ARG A 575 5.00 30.92 -9.09
C ARG A 575 4.89 29.53 -8.47
N ARG A 576 5.73 28.58 -8.90
CA ARG A 576 5.74 27.20 -8.38
C ARG A 576 6.29 27.12 -6.97
N TYR A 577 7.29 27.94 -6.65
CA TYR A 577 8.00 27.89 -5.39
C TYR A 577 8.09 29.28 -4.73
N PRO A 578 6.93 29.84 -4.35
CA PRO A 578 6.85 31.19 -3.80
C PRO A 578 7.53 31.26 -2.43
N THR A 579 8.45 32.23 -2.29
CA THR A 579 9.10 32.58 -1.01
C THR A 579 9.27 34.09 -0.94
N PRO A 580 9.45 34.67 0.27
CA PRO A 580 9.68 36.12 0.40
C PRO A 580 10.87 36.62 -0.43
N ALA A 581 11.89 35.78 -0.63
CA ALA A 581 13.07 36.14 -1.40
C ALA A 581 12.85 36.05 -2.93
N MET A 582 11.94 35.18 -3.40
CA MET A 582 11.56 35.10 -4.82
C MET A 582 10.83 36.35 -5.32
N LEU A 583 10.26 37.15 -4.41
CA LEU A 583 9.67 38.45 -4.74
C LEU A 583 10.68 39.36 -5.45
N ASN A 584 11.93 39.36 -4.99
CA ASN A 584 13.00 40.14 -5.62
C ASN A 584 13.36 39.64 -7.03
N VAL A 585 13.19 38.33 -7.30
CA VAL A 585 13.42 37.76 -8.63
C VAL A 585 12.34 38.27 -9.59
N ALA A 586 11.06 38.21 -9.19
CA ALA A 586 9.96 38.78 -9.98
C ALA A 586 10.16 40.27 -10.24
N VAL A 587 10.55 41.03 -9.21
CA VAL A 587 10.81 42.48 -9.33
C VAL A 587 11.88 42.78 -10.37
N LYS A 588 13.01 42.07 -10.34
CA LYS A 588 14.09 42.26 -11.33
C LYS A 588 13.66 41.90 -12.74
N VAL A 589 12.89 40.82 -12.93
CA VAL A 589 12.36 40.45 -14.25
C VAL A 589 11.43 41.54 -14.78
N GLY A 590 10.54 42.10 -13.93
CA GLY A 590 9.59 43.14 -14.33
C GLY A 590 10.19 44.55 -14.48
N GLN A 591 11.51 44.70 -14.32
CA GLN A 591 12.20 45.93 -14.77
C GLN A 591 12.24 46.00 -16.30
N ASP A 592 12.15 44.86 -16.98
CA ASP A 592 11.85 44.78 -18.39
C ASP A 592 10.37 45.11 -18.62
N ALA A 593 10.10 46.11 -19.45
CA ALA A 593 8.77 46.63 -19.70
C ALA A 593 7.82 45.56 -20.28
N GLU A 594 8.32 44.71 -21.17
CA GLU A 594 7.54 43.65 -21.83
C GLU A 594 7.19 42.52 -20.85
N MET A 595 8.01 42.31 -19.81
CA MET A 595 7.81 41.27 -18.80
C MET A 595 7.06 41.75 -17.55
N LYS A 596 6.77 43.05 -17.46
CA LYS A 596 6.19 43.67 -16.27
C LYS A 596 4.82 43.07 -15.89
N PRO A 597 3.86 42.84 -16.82
CA PRO A 597 2.58 42.23 -16.46
C PRO A 597 2.74 40.82 -15.85
N GLU A 598 3.54 39.95 -16.46
CA GLU A 598 3.77 38.59 -15.96
C GLU A 598 4.54 38.56 -14.64
N ALA A 599 5.44 39.53 -14.43
CA ALA A 599 6.17 39.72 -13.18
C ALA A 599 5.25 40.15 -12.04
N ILE A 600 4.33 41.08 -12.29
CA ILE A 600 3.28 41.49 -11.35
C ILE A 600 2.43 40.28 -10.95
N ALA A 601 1.99 39.49 -11.93
CA ALA A 601 1.22 38.27 -11.67
C ALA A 601 2.01 37.25 -10.82
N ALA A 602 3.30 37.06 -11.10
CA ALA A 602 4.15 36.17 -10.30
C ALA A 602 4.36 36.69 -8.87
N ALA A 603 4.54 38.01 -8.70
CA ALA A 603 4.63 38.64 -7.39
C ALA A 603 3.35 38.48 -6.56
N ALA A 604 2.17 38.59 -7.19
CA ALA A 604 0.88 38.37 -6.53
C ALA A 604 0.77 36.95 -5.95
N VAL A 605 1.26 35.92 -6.65
CA VAL A 605 1.32 34.54 -6.14
C VAL A 605 2.19 34.45 -4.88
N VAL A 606 3.33 35.14 -4.84
CA VAL A 606 4.19 35.20 -3.65
C VAL A 606 3.50 35.90 -2.49
N LEU A 607 2.86 37.04 -2.75
CA LEU A 607 2.12 37.81 -1.74
C LEU A 607 0.95 37.02 -1.15
N LYS A 608 0.28 36.18 -1.95
CA LYS A 608 -0.85 35.35 -1.48
C LYS A 608 -0.41 34.36 -0.40
N LEU A 609 0.82 33.84 -0.50
CA LEU A 609 1.36 32.90 0.48
C LEU A 609 2.03 33.60 1.67
N VAL A 610 2.78 34.69 1.41
CA VAL A 610 3.63 35.36 2.42
C VAL A 610 2.90 36.49 3.15
N GLY A 611 1.81 36.99 2.58
CA GLY A 611 1.08 38.17 3.06
C GLY A 611 1.63 39.49 2.54
N VAL A 612 0.77 40.51 2.55
CA VAL A 612 1.12 41.90 2.24
C VAL A 612 1.58 42.59 3.53
N THR A 613 2.87 42.87 3.63
CA THR A 613 3.54 43.50 4.77
C THR A 613 4.31 44.73 4.30
N ASP A 614 4.75 45.59 5.22
CA ASP A 614 5.64 46.71 4.89
C ASP A 614 6.88 46.26 4.12
N LYS A 615 7.42 45.08 4.48
CA LYS A 615 8.60 44.51 3.83
C LYS A 615 8.31 44.06 2.41
N THR A 616 7.18 43.39 2.16
CA THR A 616 6.82 42.90 0.80
C THR A 616 6.36 44.05 -0.09
N ALA A 617 5.64 45.04 0.44
CA ALA A 617 5.28 46.25 -0.27
C ALA A 617 6.52 47.06 -0.70
N LYS A 618 7.47 47.28 0.22
CA LYS A 618 8.73 47.97 -0.09
C LYS A 618 9.56 47.23 -1.15
N ALA A 619 9.57 45.90 -1.13
CA ALA A 619 10.27 45.10 -2.12
C ALA A 619 9.69 45.25 -3.53
N LEU A 620 8.38 45.53 -3.65
CA LEU A 620 7.69 45.70 -4.94
C LEU A 620 7.80 47.09 -5.55
N GLN A 621 8.16 48.11 -4.74
CA GLN A 621 8.28 49.49 -5.20
C GLN A 621 9.04 49.67 -6.53
N PRO A 622 10.16 48.96 -6.80
CA PRO A 622 10.87 49.08 -8.07
C PRO A 622 10.10 48.63 -9.31
N LEU A 623 9.03 47.81 -9.18
CA LEU A 623 8.18 47.40 -10.31
C LEU A 623 7.31 48.54 -10.83
N TRP A 624 6.90 49.44 -9.93
CA TRP A 624 5.99 50.54 -10.24
C TRP A 624 6.74 51.72 -10.87
N GLY A 625 7.98 51.97 -10.43
CA GLY A 625 8.80 53.07 -10.94
C GLY A 625 8.44 54.40 -10.26
N LYS A 626 7.68 55.26 -10.94
CA LYS A 626 7.21 56.53 -10.37
C LYS A 626 5.92 56.33 -9.55
N PRO A 627 5.66 57.19 -8.56
CA PRO A 627 4.34 57.27 -7.91
C PRO A 627 3.22 57.40 -8.96
N MET A 628 2.17 56.60 -8.82
CA MET A 628 1.02 56.55 -9.73
C MET A 628 -0.22 57.13 -9.03
N ASP A 629 -1.10 57.80 -9.77
CA ASP A 629 -2.40 58.24 -9.24
C ASP A 629 -3.41 57.09 -9.35
N VAL A 630 -3.69 56.41 -8.22
CA VAL A 630 -4.62 55.27 -8.16
C VAL A 630 -5.97 55.73 -7.61
N GLU A 631 -6.96 55.83 -8.49
CA GLU A 631 -8.35 56.19 -8.15
C GLU A 631 -9.22 54.93 -8.15
N ILE A 632 -9.87 54.58 -7.03
CA ILE A 632 -10.90 53.53 -7.00
C ILE A 632 -12.24 54.15 -7.38
N VAL A 633 -12.79 53.75 -8.53
CA VAL A 633 -14.06 54.26 -9.08
C VAL A 633 -15.23 53.54 -8.43
N SER A 634 -15.17 52.20 -8.35
CA SER A 634 -16.17 51.39 -7.64
C SER A 634 -15.55 50.09 -7.13
N ALA A 635 -16.00 49.58 -5.99
CA ALA A 635 -15.58 48.28 -5.48
C ALA A 635 -16.75 47.53 -4.82
N LYS A 636 -16.98 46.28 -5.24
CA LYS A 636 -18.06 45.42 -4.75
C LYS A 636 -17.51 44.10 -4.25
N TYR A 637 -17.89 43.71 -3.04
CA TYR A 637 -17.47 42.47 -2.41
C TYR A 637 -18.66 41.56 -2.09
N GLY A 638 -18.65 40.31 -2.54
CA GLY A 638 -19.67 39.33 -2.19
C GLY A 638 -19.84 38.22 -3.23
N SER A 639 -21.01 37.59 -3.25
CA SER A 639 -21.35 36.47 -4.14
C SER A 639 -22.54 36.82 -5.02
N ALA A 640 -22.85 35.98 -6.04
CA ALA A 640 -23.94 36.23 -6.98
C ALA A 640 -25.27 36.47 -6.24
N GLY A 641 -25.83 37.68 -6.35
CA GLY A 641 -27.08 38.10 -5.70
C GLY A 641 -26.95 38.68 -4.29
N LYS A 642 -25.75 38.66 -3.66
CA LYS A 642 -25.47 39.29 -2.36
C LYS A 642 -24.09 39.94 -2.37
N GLN A 643 -24.05 41.22 -2.75
CA GLN A 643 -22.84 42.03 -2.79
C GLN A 643 -22.96 43.25 -1.87
N LYS A 644 -21.83 43.67 -1.32
CA LYS A 644 -21.69 44.88 -0.51
C LYS A 644 -20.79 45.87 -1.26
N ASP A 645 -21.22 47.13 -1.31
CA ASP A 645 -20.37 48.22 -1.77
C ASP A 645 -19.29 48.51 -0.72
N VAL A 646 -18.03 48.42 -1.14
CA VAL A 646 -16.84 48.61 -0.29
C VAL A 646 -15.94 49.70 -0.87
N THR A 647 -16.46 50.54 -1.78
CA THR A 647 -15.71 51.57 -2.52
C THR A 647 -14.97 52.51 -1.57
N GLU A 648 -15.68 53.14 -0.62
CA GLU A 648 -15.08 54.09 0.33
C GLU A 648 -14.00 53.45 1.21
N LEU A 649 -14.20 52.19 1.62
CA LEU A 649 -13.23 51.45 2.43
C LEU A 649 -11.95 51.15 1.64
N LEU A 650 -12.09 50.80 0.36
CA LEU A 650 -10.94 50.54 -0.50
C LEU A 650 -10.21 51.83 -0.88
N GLN A 651 -10.94 52.93 -1.09
CA GLN A 651 -10.37 54.27 -1.33
C GLN A 651 -9.47 54.76 -0.19
N GLN A 652 -9.81 54.46 1.07
CA GLN A 652 -8.98 54.82 2.24
C GLN A 652 -7.60 54.17 2.24
N HIS A 653 -7.42 53.10 1.47
CA HIS A 653 -6.19 52.33 1.38
C HIS A 653 -5.50 52.41 0.01
N ALA A 654 -6.13 53.09 -0.96
CA ALA A 654 -5.50 53.46 -2.20
C ALA A 654 -4.45 54.55 -1.93
N GLY A 655 -3.34 54.49 -2.64
CA GLY A 655 -2.22 55.40 -2.47
C GLY A 655 -1.50 55.60 -3.79
N ASP A 656 -0.18 55.76 -3.74
CA ASP A 656 0.64 56.04 -4.91
C ASP A 656 1.16 54.78 -5.63
N SER A 657 0.55 53.62 -5.36
CA SER A 657 0.98 52.30 -5.86
C SER A 657 -0.22 51.42 -6.22
N PRO A 658 -0.11 50.58 -7.27
CA PRO A 658 -1.15 49.60 -7.64
C PRO A 658 -1.42 48.51 -6.58
N LEU A 659 -0.59 48.39 -5.55
CA LEU A 659 -0.80 47.47 -4.43
C LEU A 659 -1.64 48.13 -3.34
N ILE A 660 -2.86 47.65 -3.12
CA ILE A 660 -3.72 48.12 -2.03
C ILE A 660 -3.47 47.27 -0.79
N ARG A 661 -3.07 47.92 0.31
CA ARG A 661 -2.82 47.25 1.59
C ARG A 661 -3.98 47.49 2.54
N LEU A 662 -4.71 46.42 2.83
CA LEU A 662 -5.74 46.41 3.86
C LEU A 662 -5.13 46.34 5.28
N PRO A 663 -5.81 46.89 6.30
CA PRO A 663 -5.35 46.87 7.69
C PRO A 663 -5.36 45.45 8.28
N GLN A 664 -6.15 44.54 7.70
CA GLN A 664 -6.23 43.13 8.05
C GLN A 664 -6.22 42.29 6.77
N SER A 665 -5.62 41.09 6.83
CA SER A 665 -5.46 40.23 5.65
C SER A 665 -6.75 39.54 5.20
N GLN A 666 -7.77 39.48 6.07
CA GLN A 666 -9.07 38.91 5.74
C GLN A 666 -10.04 39.99 5.27
N TYR A 667 -10.62 39.82 4.09
CA TYR A 667 -11.57 40.74 3.48
C TYR A 667 -12.80 40.96 4.34
N ASN A 668 -13.38 39.92 4.96
CA ASN A 668 -14.56 40.08 5.81
C ASN A 668 -14.30 41.02 6.99
N SER A 669 -13.11 40.99 7.55
CA SER A 669 -12.76 41.84 8.68
C SER A 669 -12.33 43.24 8.23
N ALA A 670 -11.59 43.33 7.12
CA ALA A 670 -11.11 44.60 6.57
C ALA A 670 -12.18 45.41 5.82
N LEU A 671 -13.17 44.76 5.22
CA LEU A 671 -14.20 45.38 4.38
C LEU A 671 -15.57 45.44 5.08
N GLY A 672 -15.57 45.35 6.41
CA GLY A 672 -16.72 45.65 7.27
C GLY A 672 -17.81 44.56 7.32
N GLY A 673 -17.43 43.28 7.28
CA GLY A 673 -18.30 42.12 7.51
C GLY A 673 -18.35 41.12 6.34
N ASP A 674 -18.93 39.94 6.58
CA ASP A 674 -19.19 38.93 5.55
C ASP A 674 -20.56 39.20 4.88
N PRO A 675 -20.61 39.61 3.60
CA PRO A 675 -21.85 39.90 2.88
C PRO A 675 -22.62 38.66 2.42
N ALA A 676 -21.98 37.48 2.37
CA ALA A 676 -22.58 36.25 1.89
C ALA A 676 -21.98 35.02 2.62
N PRO A 677 -22.38 34.79 3.89
CA PRO A 677 -21.85 33.67 4.69
C PRO A 677 -22.08 32.32 4.02
N GLY A 678 -21.04 31.47 4.03
CA GLY A 678 -21.09 30.12 3.46
C GLY A 678 -21.00 30.04 1.94
N SER A 679 -20.81 31.17 1.24
CA SER A 679 -20.57 31.22 -0.21
C SER A 679 -19.19 31.78 -0.53
N PRO A 680 -18.52 31.33 -1.61
CA PRO A 680 -17.32 31.97 -2.12
C PRO A 680 -17.61 33.41 -2.52
N LYS A 681 -16.76 34.33 -2.07
CA LYS A 681 -16.89 35.76 -2.34
C LYS A 681 -15.77 36.25 -3.24
N GLU A 682 -16.09 37.29 -3.99
CA GLU A 682 -15.19 37.94 -4.91
C GLU A 682 -15.25 39.45 -4.70
N LEU A 683 -14.10 40.12 -4.79
CA LEU A 683 -13.98 41.58 -4.78
C LEU A 683 -13.76 42.04 -6.22
N THR A 684 -14.75 42.70 -6.82
CA THR A 684 -14.62 43.36 -8.12
C THR A 684 -14.29 44.84 -7.91
N VAL A 685 -13.24 45.31 -8.56
CA VAL A 685 -12.73 46.69 -8.46
C VAL A 685 -12.69 47.31 -9.85
N GLU A 686 -13.36 48.44 -10.01
CA GLU A 686 -13.20 49.37 -11.12
C GLU A 686 -12.33 50.53 -10.63
N TYR A 687 -11.28 50.85 -11.38
CA TYR A 687 -10.26 51.79 -10.95
C TYR A 687 -9.73 52.60 -12.13
N LYS A 688 -8.99 53.67 -11.85
CA LYS A 688 -8.12 54.34 -12.81
C LYS A 688 -6.70 54.41 -12.26
N ILE A 689 -5.72 54.20 -13.13
CA ILE A 689 -4.30 54.46 -12.83
C ILE A 689 -3.84 55.51 -13.83
N ASP A 690 -3.37 56.66 -13.33
CA ASP A 690 -2.93 57.79 -14.15
C ASP A 690 -3.97 58.24 -15.22
N GLY A 691 -5.26 58.09 -14.88
CA GLY A 691 -6.40 58.44 -15.73
C GLY A 691 -6.91 57.33 -16.67
N GLU A 692 -6.20 56.20 -16.78
CA GLU A 692 -6.61 55.06 -17.60
C GLU A 692 -7.45 54.08 -16.80
N ALA A 693 -8.63 53.70 -17.32
CA ALA A 693 -9.60 52.88 -16.61
C ALA A 693 -9.28 51.37 -16.71
N GLY A 694 -9.43 50.66 -15.60
CA GLY A 694 -9.29 49.21 -15.50
C GLY A 694 -10.39 48.58 -14.65
N GLN A 695 -10.58 47.27 -14.84
CA GLN A 695 -11.49 46.46 -14.04
C GLN A 695 -10.86 45.09 -13.77
N VAL A 696 -10.91 44.64 -12.51
CA VAL A 696 -10.36 43.36 -12.10
C VAL A 696 -11.19 42.77 -10.96
N SER A 697 -11.21 41.45 -10.86
CA SER A 697 -11.82 40.75 -9.74
C SER A 697 -10.81 39.86 -9.01
N PHE A 698 -10.92 39.82 -7.67
CA PHE A 698 -10.05 39.06 -6.79
C PHE A 698 -10.87 38.07 -5.97
N ALA A 699 -10.38 36.83 -5.85
CA ALA A 699 -10.96 35.87 -4.91
C ALA A 699 -10.83 36.38 -3.45
N GLU A 700 -11.70 35.89 -2.57
CA GLU A 700 -11.69 36.22 -1.15
C GLU A 700 -10.27 36.06 -0.54
N ASN A 701 -9.76 37.15 0.05
CA ASN A 701 -8.45 37.26 0.70
C ASN A 701 -7.22 37.20 -0.22
N ASP A 702 -7.38 37.29 -1.54
CA ASP A 702 -6.23 37.44 -2.43
C ASP A 702 -5.56 38.82 -2.24
N PRO A 703 -4.25 38.96 -2.52
CA PRO A 703 -3.62 40.28 -2.53
C PRO A 703 -4.23 41.18 -3.61
N ILE A 704 -4.56 42.42 -3.23
CA ILE A 704 -5.13 43.41 -4.15
C ILE A 704 -3.99 44.11 -4.87
N VAL A 705 -3.60 43.57 -6.02
CA VAL A 705 -2.63 44.16 -6.94
C VAL A 705 -3.35 44.52 -8.22
N LEU A 706 -3.60 45.81 -8.44
CA LEU A 706 -4.30 46.30 -9.61
C LEU A 706 -3.42 46.10 -10.86
N PRO A 707 -3.94 45.46 -11.92
CA PRO A 707 -3.24 45.41 -13.21
C PRO A 707 -2.95 46.82 -13.75
N LEU A 708 -1.80 46.99 -14.39
CA LEU A 708 -1.53 48.22 -15.13
C LEU A 708 -2.41 48.21 -16.40
N PRO A 709 -3.17 49.29 -16.68
CA PRO A 709 -4.05 49.39 -17.85
C PRO A 709 -3.34 49.25 -19.20
#